data_AF-A0A7S2G7K8-F1
#
_entry.id   AF-A0A7S2G7K8-F1
#
_cell.length_a   1.000
_cell.length_b   1.000
_cell.length_c   1.000
_cell.angle_alpha   90.00
_cell.angle_beta   90.00
_cell.angle_gamma   90.00
#
_symmetry.space_group_name_H-M   'P 1'
#
loop_
_entity.id
_entity.type
_entity.pdbx_description
1 polymer ?
#
loop_
_entity_poly.entity_id
_entity_poly.type
_entity_poly.pdbx_seq_one_letter_code
_entity_poly.pdbx_strand_id
1 'polypeptide(L)'
;CLNLAKPEVRRFSMPRRALTWAFLNAVAVGASDECCWCDPTTPEDAKTYLDAKKSEHKLVFSDEFSAKDRNFANGHDTKWTALNIGDTSNQGSAFYLPSQATVVDDPKYPDVSALQILTENASHTGDSPTGEKGIVMPFRSAMLQSWDKFCFTSGVIEFRARQPRGGGYWPALWVFGNLGRAVYQNSNTGLWPWSYSQCDADLELPPGDPPQRISACDDQDEDSGLLPFQGRGATELDVLEGAVTNDGNHSYVVGSLQLSPGIPPYFRPPMFGFPTTSGTGQWYNGLSFGPPVPGISTGGFANNGWYGPPWGADCPTGCPDALSGGFVELNDLDSRYWTYTMEWKTGPNGHLSWYYDGHFVWAMAAEAFGEYSVCADRGGVKECTRTPKRQIPEEPMSIVMNTAIGTWNGGKTALDGKHWPAKFFVDYVRVYQDVENVGCDPPNYPTATYIDKHASWYGEPALPRGSETCPSKYPPSAHAHAAAIKAAAVVERSLRAEQNLATAATALRKDAAKKVSSVLAGAPHALSAAATLERGTAIHLALNPTSAAKQVSDVHSGLFAGAWFAQPTTAAAAAATTTAGSGGQQLSAGFGVAGGLALVAIGAVGAFATVLATRRFSERSAAQATLEAEEELRSAYDSTYQAYERMEGLR
;
A
#
# COMPACT_ATOMS: atom_id res chain seq x y z
N CYS A 1 -25.50 -74.48 11.22
CA CYS A 1 -24.66 -75.36 12.05
C CYS A 1 -23.20 -75.10 11.78
N LEU A 2 -22.47 -74.98 12.87
CA LEU A 2 -21.08 -74.56 13.03
C LEU A 2 -20.03 -75.41 12.28
N ASN A 3 -18.86 -74.76 12.17
CA ASN A 3 -17.50 -75.30 12.32
C ASN A 3 -16.67 -75.69 11.09
N LEU A 4 -15.69 -74.81 10.83
CA LEU A 4 -14.24 -75.02 11.02
C LEU A 4 -13.65 -76.35 10.54
N ALA A 5 -12.72 -76.28 9.59
CA ALA A 5 -11.31 -76.64 9.81
C ALA A 5 -10.41 -76.31 8.60
N LYS A 6 -9.19 -75.87 8.94
CA LYS A 6 -7.89 -75.82 8.22
C LYS A 6 -7.68 -76.93 7.14
N PRO A 7 -6.78 -76.79 6.13
CA PRO A 7 -5.35 -76.47 6.34
C PRO A 7 -4.57 -75.76 5.19
N GLU A 8 -3.34 -75.31 5.51
CA GLU A 8 -2.27 -75.02 4.54
C GLU A 8 -1.63 -76.33 4.03
N VAL A 9 -1.20 -76.38 2.76
CA VAL A 9 0.22 -76.57 2.31
C VAL A 9 0.32 -76.44 0.77
N ARG A 10 0.98 -75.35 0.37
CA ARG A 10 1.96 -75.08 -0.71
C ARG A 10 1.94 -75.75 -2.11
N ARG A 11 2.18 -74.81 -3.06
CA ARG A 11 2.96 -74.81 -4.32
C ARG A 11 2.24 -75.19 -5.63
N PHE A 12 2.13 -74.22 -6.55
CA PHE A 12 2.65 -74.29 -7.92
C PHE A 12 2.74 -72.87 -8.55
N SER A 13 3.60 -72.73 -9.56
CA SER A 13 4.25 -71.50 -10.06
C SER A 13 3.60 -70.79 -11.27
N MET A 14 4.03 -69.54 -11.52
CA MET A 14 4.01 -68.69 -12.75
C MET A 14 2.82 -67.73 -12.96
N PRO A 15 2.97 -66.63 -13.75
CA PRO A 15 4.10 -65.71 -13.91
C PRO A 15 3.69 -64.21 -13.82
N ARG A 16 4.70 -63.33 -13.68
CA ARG A 16 4.56 -61.85 -13.75
C ARG A 16 4.08 -61.39 -15.12
N ARG A 17 3.01 -60.57 -15.17
CA ARG A 17 2.96 -59.24 -15.84
C ARG A 17 1.53 -58.65 -15.83
N ALA A 18 1.51 -57.33 -15.74
CA ALA A 18 0.42 -56.40 -16.04
C ALA A 18 -0.77 -56.35 -15.06
N LEU A 19 -0.77 -55.31 -14.21
CA LEU A 19 -1.98 -54.59 -13.78
C LEU A 19 -1.54 -53.29 -13.09
N THR A 20 -1.22 -52.29 -13.91
CA THR A 20 -1.41 -50.89 -13.55
C THR A 20 -2.85 -50.52 -13.92
N TRP A 21 -3.45 -49.64 -13.12
CA TRP A 21 -4.79 -49.07 -13.23
C TRP A 21 -5.94 -49.90 -12.65
N ALA A 22 -6.26 -49.63 -11.39
CA ALA A 22 -7.59 -49.14 -10.96
C ALA A 22 -7.77 -49.38 -9.45
N PHE A 23 -7.33 -48.44 -8.63
CA PHE A 23 -7.95 -48.16 -7.33
C PHE A 23 -7.81 -46.66 -7.04
N LEU A 24 -8.57 -45.87 -7.80
CA LEU A 24 -9.13 -44.63 -7.29
C LEU A 24 -10.22 -45.04 -6.29
N ASN A 25 -9.85 -45.21 -5.03
CA ASN A 25 -10.82 -45.00 -3.96
C ASN A 25 -10.70 -43.54 -3.58
N ALA A 26 -11.77 -42.81 -3.90
CA ALA A 26 -12.02 -41.47 -3.43
C ALA A 26 -11.93 -41.45 -1.90
N VAL A 27 -10.79 -41.02 -1.38
CA VAL A 27 -10.80 -40.26 -0.14
C VAL A 27 -11.40 -38.93 -0.55
N ALA A 28 -12.69 -38.77 -0.29
CA ALA A 28 -13.24 -37.44 -0.12
C ALA A 28 -12.44 -36.83 1.03
N VAL A 29 -11.41 -36.05 0.69
CA VAL A 29 -10.78 -35.12 1.61
C VAL A 29 -11.90 -34.14 1.94
N GLY A 30 -12.59 -34.38 3.06
CA GLY A 30 -13.18 -33.26 3.76
C GLY A 30 -12.00 -32.35 4.04
N ALA A 31 -11.93 -31.21 3.36
CA ALA A 31 -11.09 -30.12 3.83
C ALA A 31 -11.59 -29.86 5.24
N SER A 32 -10.82 -30.26 6.25
CA SER A 32 -11.08 -29.77 7.59
C SER A 32 -11.01 -28.25 7.50
N ASP A 33 -11.93 -27.56 8.15
CA ASP A 33 -11.89 -26.11 8.43
C ASP A 33 -10.69 -25.75 9.34
N GLU A 34 -9.58 -26.45 9.18
CA GLU A 34 -8.41 -26.43 10.04
C GLU A 34 -7.47 -25.34 9.54
N CYS A 35 -7.12 -24.45 10.46
CA CYS A 35 -6.21 -23.36 10.21
C CYS A 35 -4.82 -23.92 9.86
N CYS A 36 -4.45 -23.86 8.57
CA CYS A 36 -3.17 -24.37 8.04
C CYS A 36 -1.94 -23.73 8.74
N TRP A 37 -2.09 -22.47 9.14
CA TRP A 37 -1.05 -21.69 9.80
C TRP A 37 -0.98 -21.89 11.31
N CYS A 38 -1.94 -22.61 11.91
CA CYS A 38 -2.02 -22.77 13.34
C CYS A 38 -1.11 -23.89 13.82
N ASP A 39 -0.46 -23.66 14.95
CA ASP A 39 0.30 -24.67 15.67
C ASP A 39 -0.65 -25.76 16.18
N PRO A 40 -0.38 -27.06 15.91
CA PRO A 40 -1.19 -28.16 16.42
C PRO A 40 -1.23 -28.24 17.95
N THR A 41 -0.29 -27.59 18.63
CA THR A 41 -0.22 -27.54 20.10
C THR A 41 -0.98 -26.36 20.70
N THR A 42 -1.59 -25.48 19.89
CA THR A 42 -2.41 -24.38 20.40
C THR A 42 -3.58 -24.92 21.23
N PRO A 43 -3.77 -24.46 22.49
CA PRO A 43 -4.88 -24.87 23.34
C PRO A 43 -6.25 -24.64 22.70
N GLU A 44 -7.22 -25.50 23.00
CA GLU A 44 -8.57 -25.42 22.40
C GLU A 44 -9.30 -24.13 22.81
N ASP A 45 -9.11 -23.68 24.04
CA ASP A 45 -9.67 -22.43 24.57
C ASP A 45 -8.99 -21.17 23.99
N ALA A 46 -7.86 -21.34 23.29
CA ALA A 46 -7.15 -20.29 22.57
C ALA A 46 -7.48 -20.25 21.07
N LYS A 47 -8.45 -21.04 20.58
CA LYS A 47 -8.87 -21.00 19.15
C LYS A 47 -9.85 -19.89 18.82
N THR A 48 -10.34 -19.18 19.82
CA THR A 48 -11.28 -18.07 19.70
C THR A 48 -10.86 -16.93 20.62
N TYR A 49 -11.07 -15.70 20.17
CA TYR A 49 -10.81 -14.49 20.95
C TYR A 49 -12.03 -13.58 20.91
N LEU A 50 -12.35 -12.92 22.03
CA LEU A 50 -13.40 -11.90 22.12
C LEU A 50 -12.78 -10.52 22.24
N ASP A 51 -13.01 -9.67 21.26
CA ASP A 51 -12.49 -8.29 21.26
C ASP A 51 -13.09 -7.42 22.37
N ALA A 52 -12.60 -6.18 22.48
CA ALA A 52 -13.14 -5.22 23.43
C ALA A 52 -14.64 -4.93 23.24
N LYS A 53 -15.18 -5.14 22.03
CA LYS A 53 -16.60 -4.99 21.67
C LYS A 53 -17.41 -6.28 21.81
N LYS A 54 -16.78 -7.38 22.26
CA LYS A 54 -17.36 -8.73 22.39
C LYS A 54 -17.70 -9.39 21.05
N SER A 55 -17.05 -8.95 19.98
CA SER A 55 -17.04 -9.66 18.69
C SER A 55 -16.13 -10.88 18.80
N GLU A 56 -16.58 -12.00 18.24
CA GLU A 56 -15.79 -13.24 18.20
C GLU A 56 -14.88 -13.25 16.98
N HIS A 57 -13.61 -13.58 17.21
CA HIS A 57 -12.59 -13.79 16.20
C HIS A 57 -12.06 -15.22 16.29
N LYS A 58 -11.82 -15.84 15.14
CA LYS A 58 -11.28 -17.20 15.03
C LYS A 58 -9.78 -17.16 14.82
N LEU A 59 -9.06 -18.12 15.38
CA LEU A 59 -7.63 -18.26 15.20
C LEU A 59 -7.30 -18.59 13.73
N VAL A 60 -6.43 -17.77 13.12
CA VAL A 60 -5.97 -17.89 11.72
C VAL A 60 -4.46 -18.11 11.60
N PHE A 61 -3.70 -17.92 12.68
CA PHE A 61 -2.29 -18.27 12.79
C PHE A 61 -1.92 -18.41 14.26
N SER A 62 -1.03 -19.35 14.57
CA SER A 62 -0.40 -19.43 15.88
C SER A 62 0.97 -20.09 15.79
N ASP A 63 1.84 -19.77 16.74
CA ASP A 63 3.06 -20.51 17.03
C ASP A 63 3.23 -20.56 18.55
N GLU A 64 3.23 -21.76 19.13
CA GLU A 64 3.38 -21.98 20.58
C GLU A 64 4.83 -22.34 20.94
N PHE A 65 5.75 -22.31 19.96
CA PHE A 65 7.17 -22.60 20.14
C PHE A 65 7.45 -23.85 20.99
N SER A 66 6.73 -24.95 20.71
CA SER A 66 6.82 -26.19 21.48
C SER A 66 7.89 -27.16 20.98
N ALA A 67 8.32 -27.03 19.71
CA ALA A 67 9.35 -27.90 19.10
C ALA A 67 10.77 -27.31 19.24
N LYS A 68 11.63 -28.01 20.00
CA LYS A 68 12.98 -27.54 20.40
C LYS A 68 14.05 -27.64 19.32
N ASP A 69 13.85 -28.51 18.33
CA ASP A 69 14.80 -28.78 17.25
C ASP A 69 14.57 -27.89 16.01
N ARG A 70 13.73 -26.85 16.15
CA ARG A 70 13.47 -25.90 15.05
C ARG A 70 14.74 -25.16 14.64
N ASN A 71 14.88 -25.03 13.33
CA ASN A 71 15.93 -24.25 12.70
C ASN A 71 15.28 -23.10 11.93
N PHE A 72 15.45 -21.88 12.43
CA PHE A 72 14.87 -20.69 11.82
C PHE A 72 15.72 -20.10 10.68
N ALA A 73 16.85 -20.71 10.31
CA ALA A 73 17.60 -20.28 9.15
C ALA A 73 16.73 -20.38 7.87
N ASN A 74 16.98 -19.48 6.92
CA ASN A 74 16.21 -19.43 5.68
C ASN A 74 16.18 -20.81 4.97
N GLY A 75 14.99 -21.23 4.53
CA GLY A 75 14.78 -22.53 3.89
C GLY A 75 14.42 -23.68 4.84
N HIS A 76 14.45 -23.49 6.17
CA HIS A 76 14.25 -24.57 7.13
C HIS A 76 12.94 -24.52 7.91
N ASP A 77 12.31 -23.35 8.01
CA ASP A 77 11.06 -23.17 8.75
C ASP A 77 9.96 -22.57 7.86
N THR A 78 8.74 -23.07 7.99
CA THR A 78 7.62 -22.68 7.12
C THR A 78 6.96 -21.37 7.55
N LYS A 79 7.11 -20.97 8.83
CA LYS A 79 6.48 -19.76 9.39
C LYS A 79 7.46 -18.60 9.51
N TRP A 80 8.73 -18.89 9.80
CA TRP A 80 9.73 -17.87 10.13
C TRP A 80 11.00 -17.96 9.29
N THR A 81 11.63 -16.80 9.09
CA THR A 81 13.03 -16.69 8.67
C THR A 81 13.77 -15.82 9.68
N ALA A 82 14.77 -16.38 10.36
CA ALA A 82 15.75 -15.62 11.12
C ALA A 82 16.81 -15.04 10.16
N LEU A 83 17.08 -13.74 10.28
CA LEU A 83 18.02 -13.05 9.40
C LEU A 83 19.48 -13.38 9.74
N ASN A 84 20.34 -13.28 8.72
CA ASN A 84 21.79 -13.36 8.80
C ASN A 84 22.40 -12.08 8.22
N ILE A 85 22.35 -10.97 8.97
CA ILE A 85 22.65 -9.63 8.46
C ILE A 85 23.06 -8.66 9.57
N GLY A 86 23.97 -7.71 9.28
CA GLY A 86 24.37 -6.68 10.22
C GLY A 86 23.43 -5.47 10.20
N ASP A 87 22.72 -5.20 11.29
CA ASP A 87 21.73 -4.13 11.35
C ASP A 87 22.37 -2.74 11.29
N THR A 88 22.33 -2.11 10.11
CA THR A 88 22.77 -0.72 9.91
C THR A 88 21.60 0.26 9.89
N SER A 89 20.38 -0.21 10.13
CA SER A 89 19.19 0.63 10.22
C SER A 89 19.16 1.31 11.59
N ASN A 90 18.66 2.56 11.66
CA ASN A 90 18.50 3.31 12.91
C ASN A 90 19.71 3.28 13.88
N GLN A 91 20.94 3.34 13.35
CA GLN A 91 22.19 3.22 14.12
C GLN A 91 22.28 1.91 14.94
N GLY A 92 21.67 0.84 14.42
CA GLY A 92 21.75 -0.51 14.92
C GLY A 92 23.20 -0.96 15.11
N SER A 93 23.40 -1.81 16.11
CA SER A 93 24.73 -2.23 16.57
C SER A 93 24.85 -3.73 16.75
N ALA A 94 23.82 -4.50 16.39
CA ALA A 94 23.81 -5.94 16.45
C ALA A 94 23.90 -6.57 15.05
N PHE A 95 24.60 -7.69 14.95
CA PHE A 95 24.46 -8.62 13.85
C PHE A 95 23.33 -9.61 14.17
N TYR A 96 22.31 -9.69 13.32
CA TYR A 96 21.28 -10.70 13.44
C TYR A 96 21.78 -12.02 12.87
N LEU A 97 21.69 -13.09 13.67
CA LEU A 97 22.13 -14.44 13.29
C LEU A 97 21.02 -15.45 13.56
N PRO A 98 20.79 -16.44 12.66
CA PRO A 98 19.84 -17.51 12.92
C PRO A 98 20.16 -18.31 14.19
N SER A 99 21.44 -18.47 14.52
CA SER A 99 21.89 -19.19 15.72
C SER A 99 21.52 -18.51 17.05
N GLN A 100 21.04 -17.25 17.01
CA GLN A 100 20.59 -16.51 18.19
C GLN A 100 19.08 -16.64 18.43
N ALA A 101 18.37 -17.37 17.55
CA ALA A 101 16.97 -17.71 17.70
C ALA A 101 16.84 -19.22 17.94
N THR A 102 16.38 -19.62 19.11
CA THR A 102 16.24 -21.05 19.47
C THR A 102 15.03 -21.27 20.34
N VAL A 103 14.35 -22.41 20.19
CA VAL A 103 13.28 -22.83 21.10
C VAL A 103 13.88 -23.57 22.30
N VAL A 104 13.61 -23.08 23.52
CA VAL A 104 14.15 -23.63 24.78
C VAL A 104 13.10 -23.60 25.89
N ASP A 105 13.26 -24.43 26.92
CA ASP A 105 12.52 -24.22 28.17
C ASP A 105 13.09 -22.98 28.87
N ASP A 106 12.21 -22.07 29.32
CA ASP A 106 12.63 -20.93 30.11
C ASP A 106 13.14 -21.41 31.49
N PRO A 107 14.41 -21.17 31.85
CA PRO A 107 14.96 -21.62 33.14
C PRO A 107 14.21 -21.08 34.36
N LYS A 108 13.51 -19.94 34.21
CA LYS A 108 12.70 -19.34 35.28
C LYS A 108 11.28 -19.92 35.33
N TYR A 109 10.78 -20.40 34.19
CA TYR A 109 9.45 -20.94 34.02
C TYR A 109 9.56 -22.28 33.28
N PRO A 110 9.98 -23.36 33.95
CA PRO A 110 10.35 -24.62 33.29
C PRO A 110 9.19 -25.32 32.56
N ASP A 111 7.95 -24.93 32.85
CA ASP A 111 6.75 -25.40 32.14
C ASP A 111 6.46 -24.61 30.85
N VAL A 112 7.28 -23.61 30.54
CA VAL A 112 7.16 -22.76 29.35
C VAL A 112 8.31 -23.10 28.38
N SER A 113 7.96 -23.68 27.23
CA SER A 113 8.83 -23.73 26.06
C SER A 113 8.61 -22.47 25.25
N ALA A 114 9.67 -21.73 24.94
CA ALA A 114 9.58 -20.42 24.30
C ALA A 114 10.65 -20.26 23.24
N LEU A 115 10.37 -19.41 22.24
CA LEU A 115 11.40 -18.82 21.42
C LEU A 115 12.27 -17.92 22.30
N GLN A 116 13.56 -18.26 22.42
CA GLN A 116 14.59 -17.40 23.00
C GLN A 116 15.31 -16.66 21.88
N ILE A 117 15.27 -15.33 21.94
CA ILE A 117 16.18 -14.44 21.21
C ILE A 117 17.32 -14.09 22.18
N LEU A 118 18.52 -14.57 21.86
CA LEU A 118 19.73 -14.36 22.63
C LEU A 118 20.48 -13.14 22.10
N THR A 119 20.96 -12.29 23.00
CA THR A 119 21.77 -11.11 22.66
C THR A 119 23.09 -11.15 23.43
N GLU A 120 24.21 -11.05 22.72
CA GLU A 120 25.54 -11.27 23.29
C GLU A 120 26.54 -10.16 22.95
N ASN A 121 27.45 -9.90 23.91
CA ASN A 121 28.63 -9.05 23.74
C ASN A 121 29.74 -9.80 22.99
N ALA A 122 29.43 -10.17 21.75
CA ALA A 122 30.32 -10.86 20.86
C ALA A 122 30.19 -10.26 19.47
N SER A 123 31.33 -9.86 18.90
CA SER A 123 31.35 -9.29 17.57
C SER A 123 31.08 -10.35 16.50
N HIS A 124 30.54 -9.89 15.38
CA HIS A 124 30.40 -10.69 14.17
C HIS A 124 30.74 -9.86 12.94
N THR A 125 31.27 -10.52 11.92
CA THR A 125 31.61 -9.91 10.64
C THR A 125 30.79 -10.53 9.54
N GLY A 126 30.12 -9.70 8.74
CA GLY A 126 29.29 -10.17 7.65
C GLY A 126 28.81 -9.01 6.80
N ASP A 127 27.62 -9.16 6.22
CA ASP A 127 27.11 -8.21 5.23
C ASP A 127 26.08 -7.25 5.83
N SER A 128 25.99 -6.05 5.27
CA SER A 128 24.92 -5.10 5.57
C SER A 128 23.71 -5.32 4.65
N PRO A 129 22.50 -4.87 5.06
CA PRO A 129 21.31 -4.92 4.21
C PRO A 129 21.43 -4.07 2.94
N THR A 130 22.34 -3.09 2.91
CA THR A 130 22.64 -2.28 1.72
C THR A 130 23.68 -2.93 0.79
N GLY A 131 24.19 -4.10 1.14
CA GLY A 131 25.13 -4.89 0.33
C GLY A 131 26.61 -4.66 0.65
N GLU A 132 26.94 -3.82 1.63
CA GLU A 132 28.31 -3.66 2.11
C GLU A 132 28.81 -4.99 2.71
N LYS A 133 30.02 -5.40 2.31
CA LYS A 133 30.60 -6.69 2.72
C LYS A 133 31.61 -6.50 3.83
N GLY A 134 31.63 -7.43 4.79
CA GLY A 134 32.64 -7.46 5.85
C GLY A 134 32.49 -6.38 6.92
N ILE A 135 31.29 -5.86 7.14
CA ILE A 135 31.00 -4.95 8.25
C ILE A 135 31.18 -5.69 9.58
N VAL A 136 31.75 -5.00 10.58
CA VAL A 136 31.98 -5.55 11.91
C VAL A 136 30.96 -4.96 12.87
N MET A 137 30.05 -5.81 13.35
CA MET A 137 29.08 -5.43 14.36
C MET A 137 29.58 -5.88 15.74
N PRO A 138 29.53 -5.03 16.77
CA PRO A 138 30.08 -5.34 18.09
C PRO A 138 29.25 -6.36 18.89
N PHE A 139 27.97 -6.51 18.57
CA PHE A 139 27.05 -7.41 19.25
C PHE A 139 26.43 -8.40 18.26
N ARG A 140 25.87 -9.49 18.79
CA ARG A 140 25.02 -10.41 18.02
C ARG A 140 23.67 -10.57 18.70
N SER A 141 22.63 -10.73 17.89
CA SER A 141 21.23 -10.89 18.31
C SER A 141 20.46 -11.71 17.26
N ALA A 142 19.13 -11.77 17.34
CA ALA A 142 18.28 -12.33 16.29
C ALA A 142 17.13 -11.39 15.90
N MET A 143 16.70 -11.51 14.64
CA MET A 143 15.45 -10.97 14.11
C MET A 143 14.77 -12.08 13.31
N LEU A 144 13.56 -12.48 13.72
CA LEU A 144 12.70 -13.40 12.99
C LEU A 144 11.62 -12.62 12.25
N GLN A 145 11.33 -13.04 11.03
CA GLN A 145 10.30 -12.44 10.19
C GLN A 145 9.38 -13.52 9.61
N SER A 146 8.08 -13.23 9.51
CA SER A 146 7.16 -14.00 8.66
C SER A 146 7.03 -13.40 7.26
N TRP A 147 7.92 -12.47 6.88
CA TRP A 147 7.91 -11.76 5.60
C TRP A 147 7.90 -12.73 4.40
N ASP A 148 6.99 -12.49 3.46
CA ASP A 148 6.67 -13.35 2.31
C ASP A 148 6.33 -14.82 2.66
N LYS A 149 6.07 -15.10 3.95
CA LYS A 149 5.53 -16.35 4.47
C LYS A 149 4.08 -16.11 4.91
N PHE A 150 3.89 -15.73 6.16
CA PHE A 150 2.58 -15.39 6.69
C PHE A 150 2.40 -13.88 6.71
N CYS A 151 1.39 -13.40 6.01
CA CYS A 151 0.92 -12.02 6.10
C CYS A 151 -0.58 -11.98 6.36
N PHE A 152 -1.06 -10.91 6.96
CA PHE A 152 -2.48 -10.73 7.27
C PHE A 152 -2.85 -9.25 7.34
N THR A 153 -4.15 -8.96 7.34
CA THR A 153 -4.69 -7.61 7.51
C THR A 153 -5.85 -7.63 8.49
N SER A 154 -5.94 -6.68 9.41
CA SER A 154 -7.00 -6.60 10.44
C SER A 154 -7.06 -7.80 11.38
N GLY A 155 -7.81 -7.63 12.47
CA GLY A 155 -8.07 -8.64 13.47
C GLY A 155 -7.35 -8.34 14.77
N VAL A 156 -6.89 -9.40 15.43
CA VAL A 156 -6.20 -9.33 16.71
C VAL A 156 -4.89 -10.08 16.59
N ILE A 157 -3.79 -9.47 17.02
CA ILE A 157 -2.53 -10.17 17.26
C ILE A 157 -2.23 -10.13 18.75
N GLU A 158 -1.86 -11.28 19.30
CA GLU A 158 -1.49 -11.43 20.70
C GLU A 158 -0.16 -12.15 20.82
N PHE A 159 0.73 -11.60 21.61
CA PHE A 159 1.98 -12.24 22.03
C PHE A 159 1.95 -12.46 23.53
N ARG A 160 2.62 -13.52 23.99
CA ARG A 160 3.03 -13.66 25.39
C ARG A 160 4.53 -13.72 25.48
N ALA A 161 5.14 -12.78 26.20
CA ALA A 161 6.59 -12.64 26.22
C ALA A 161 7.15 -12.13 27.56
N ARG A 162 8.43 -12.40 27.81
CA ARG A 162 9.19 -11.93 28.97
C ARG A 162 10.48 -11.25 28.49
N GLN A 163 10.64 -9.97 28.83
CA GLN A 163 11.67 -9.11 28.27
C GLN A 163 13.07 -9.41 28.86
N PRO A 164 14.16 -9.10 28.14
CA PRO A 164 15.52 -9.18 28.67
C PRO A 164 15.77 -8.04 29.67
N ARG A 165 16.41 -8.35 30.79
CA ARG A 165 16.92 -7.34 31.73
C ARG A 165 18.18 -6.68 31.20
N GLY A 166 18.29 -5.36 31.34
CA GLY A 166 19.50 -4.59 31.06
C GLY A 166 19.26 -3.39 30.13
N GLY A 167 19.87 -2.26 30.45
CA GLY A 167 19.76 -1.04 29.66
C GLY A 167 20.41 -1.19 28.28
N GLY A 168 19.83 -0.54 27.27
CA GLY A 168 20.33 -0.57 25.89
C GLY A 168 19.79 -1.69 25.01
N TYR A 169 19.17 -2.73 25.59
CA TYR A 169 18.43 -3.75 24.84
C TYR A 169 17.07 -3.22 24.43
N TRP A 170 16.67 -3.47 23.18
CA TRP A 170 15.38 -3.02 22.64
C TRP A 170 14.62 -4.23 22.07
N PRO A 171 13.97 -5.02 22.94
CA PRO A 171 13.03 -6.05 22.51
C PRO A 171 11.84 -5.42 21.78
N ALA A 172 11.45 -6.00 20.64
CA ALA A 172 10.32 -5.56 19.85
C ALA A 172 9.51 -6.73 19.30
N LEU A 173 8.17 -6.58 19.32
CA LEU A 173 7.19 -7.45 18.68
C LEU A 173 6.25 -6.56 17.87
N TRP A 174 6.25 -6.73 16.56
CA TRP A 174 5.67 -5.75 15.67
C TRP A 174 5.24 -6.38 14.35
N VAL A 175 4.51 -5.61 13.56
CA VAL A 175 4.11 -6.00 12.21
C VAL A 175 4.49 -4.92 11.20
N PHE A 176 4.82 -5.35 9.99
CA PHE A 176 5.36 -4.50 8.94
C PHE A 176 4.74 -4.80 7.59
N GLY A 177 4.32 -3.76 6.86
CA GLY A 177 3.75 -3.91 5.52
C GLY A 177 4.69 -4.64 4.56
N ASN A 178 4.18 -5.68 3.90
CA ASN A 178 4.97 -6.67 3.15
C ASN A 178 5.73 -6.08 1.94
N LEU A 179 5.31 -4.91 1.44
CA LEU A 179 6.04 -4.17 0.41
C LEU A 179 7.44 -3.71 0.86
N GLY A 180 7.66 -3.57 2.16
CA GLY A 180 8.98 -3.38 2.75
C GLY A 180 9.45 -4.65 3.45
N ARG A 181 10.75 -4.72 3.75
CA ARG A 181 11.32 -5.76 4.62
C ARG A 181 12.18 -5.09 5.68
N ALA A 182 11.91 -5.40 6.95
CA ALA A 182 12.65 -4.80 8.05
C ALA A 182 14.16 -5.03 7.87
N VAL A 183 14.95 -4.04 8.31
CA VAL A 183 16.40 -3.82 8.09
C VAL A 183 16.87 -3.55 6.66
N TYR A 184 16.17 -4.01 5.62
CA TYR A 184 16.56 -3.79 4.23
C TYR A 184 16.17 -2.38 3.75
N GLN A 185 17.06 -1.39 3.94
CA GLN A 185 16.71 0.01 3.71
C GLN A 185 16.25 0.29 2.26
N ASN A 186 16.82 -0.40 1.26
CA ASN A 186 16.46 -0.21 -0.14
C ASN A 186 15.00 -0.58 -0.44
N SER A 187 14.43 -1.58 0.24
CA SER A 187 13.01 -1.91 0.14
C SER A 187 12.11 -0.93 0.89
N ASN A 188 12.67 -0.09 1.77
CA ASN A 188 11.88 0.75 2.69
C ASN A 188 11.86 2.22 2.27
N THR A 189 12.90 2.71 1.58
CA THR A 189 13.02 4.11 1.12
C THR A 189 11.81 4.56 0.29
N GLY A 190 10.99 5.47 0.82
CA GLY A 190 9.77 5.93 0.13
C GLY A 190 8.58 4.98 0.22
N LEU A 191 8.69 3.87 0.98
CA LEU A 191 7.56 2.99 1.31
C LEU A 191 7.23 3.07 2.80
N TRP A 192 8.24 3.02 3.66
CA TRP A 192 8.06 3.26 5.08
C TRP A 192 7.94 4.76 5.39
N PRO A 193 7.01 5.19 6.25
CA PRO A 193 5.84 4.50 6.79
C PRO A 193 4.53 5.01 6.15
N TRP A 194 4.49 5.12 4.83
CA TRP A 194 3.36 5.73 4.11
C TRP A 194 2.06 4.94 4.30
N SER A 195 0.95 5.63 4.60
CA SER A 195 -0.39 5.04 4.75
C SER A 195 -1.49 5.98 4.24
N TYR A 196 -1.46 6.30 2.94
CA TYR A 196 -2.50 7.05 2.25
C TYR A 196 -2.55 6.69 0.75
N SER A 197 -3.71 6.93 0.12
CA SER A 197 -3.95 6.61 -1.30
C SER A 197 -4.67 7.75 -2.02
N GLN A 198 -4.01 8.91 -2.11
CA GLN A 198 -4.50 10.06 -2.87
C GLN A 198 -3.36 10.67 -3.70
N CYS A 199 -3.65 11.12 -4.93
CA CYS A 199 -2.69 11.90 -5.68
C CYS A 199 -2.68 13.32 -5.09
N ASP A 200 -1.62 13.65 -4.36
CA ASP A 200 -1.50 14.93 -3.67
C ASP A 200 -0.27 15.68 -4.17
N ALA A 201 -0.49 16.82 -4.82
CA ALA A 201 0.56 17.68 -5.36
C ALA A 201 1.12 18.64 -4.30
N ASP A 202 0.47 18.79 -3.15
CA ASP A 202 0.81 19.77 -2.11
C ASP A 202 1.73 19.18 -1.02
N LEU A 203 2.16 17.92 -1.18
CA LEU A 203 3.12 17.26 -0.29
C LEU A 203 4.54 17.78 -0.53
N GLU A 204 5.16 18.30 0.52
CA GLU A 204 6.48 18.91 0.53
C GLU A 204 7.39 18.19 1.54
N LEU A 205 8.36 17.45 1.03
CA LEU A 205 9.36 16.77 1.84
C LEU A 205 10.66 17.59 1.97
N PRO A 206 11.45 17.36 3.04
CA PRO A 206 12.79 17.90 3.14
C PRO A 206 13.66 17.55 1.91
N PRO A 207 14.61 18.41 1.52
CA PRO A 207 15.53 18.09 0.43
C PRO A 207 16.28 16.78 0.67
N GLY A 208 16.15 15.84 -0.27
CA GLY A 208 16.81 14.53 -0.20
C GLY A 208 15.91 13.39 0.32
N ASP A 209 14.75 13.71 0.88
CA ASP A 209 13.80 12.69 1.31
C ASP A 209 12.97 12.16 0.13
N PRO A 210 12.77 10.83 0.04
CA PRO A 210 12.01 10.23 -1.04
C PRO A 210 10.49 10.47 -0.84
N PRO A 211 9.75 10.85 -1.89
CA PRO A 211 8.28 10.81 -1.86
C PRO A 211 7.75 9.38 -1.68
N GLN A 212 6.43 9.26 -1.51
CA GLN A 212 5.77 7.96 -1.59
C GLN A 212 6.13 7.33 -2.94
N ARG A 213 6.85 6.20 -2.87
CA ARG A 213 7.41 5.51 -4.04
C ARG A 213 6.32 4.94 -4.94
N ILE A 214 5.25 4.46 -4.34
CA ILE A 214 4.07 3.95 -5.04
C ILE A 214 2.95 4.93 -4.73
N SER A 215 2.78 5.92 -5.61
CA SER A 215 1.83 7.01 -5.44
C SER A 215 0.53 6.76 -6.20
N ALA A 216 -0.59 7.25 -5.66
CA ALA A 216 -1.86 7.27 -6.37
C ALA A 216 -1.88 8.23 -7.58
N CYS A 217 -0.83 9.04 -7.78
CA CYS A 217 -0.68 9.81 -9.01
C CYS A 217 -0.35 8.93 -10.23
N ASP A 218 0.22 7.75 -10.00
CA ASP A 218 0.76 6.89 -11.03
C ASP A 218 -0.29 5.90 -11.55
N ASP A 219 -0.43 5.87 -12.87
CA ASP A 219 -1.20 4.84 -13.56
C ASP A 219 -0.36 3.58 -13.70
N GLN A 220 -0.28 2.79 -12.62
CA GLN A 220 0.46 1.53 -12.60
C GLN A 220 -0.08 0.58 -13.67
N ASP A 221 0.82 -0.08 -14.40
CA ASP A 221 0.47 -1.06 -15.43
C ASP A 221 0.41 -2.48 -14.85
N GLU A 222 -0.15 -3.42 -15.62
CA GLU A 222 -0.23 -4.83 -15.23
C GLU A 222 1.17 -5.44 -15.04
N ASP A 223 2.18 -4.93 -15.73
CA ASP A 223 3.55 -5.39 -15.60
C ASP A 223 4.08 -5.13 -14.18
N SER A 224 3.79 -3.98 -13.57
CA SER A 224 4.19 -3.66 -12.19
C SER A 224 3.64 -4.65 -11.16
N GLY A 225 2.50 -5.30 -11.48
CA GLY A 225 1.69 -6.09 -10.57
C GLY A 225 0.99 -5.29 -9.46
N LEU A 226 1.05 -3.96 -9.52
CA LEU A 226 0.32 -3.05 -8.64
C LEU A 226 -1.01 -2.65 -9.29
N LEU A 227 -1.91 -2.06 -8.50
CA LEU A 227 -3.15 -1.50 -9.01
C LEU A 227 -2.96 -0.03 -9.43
N PRO A 228 -3.62 0.41 -10.51
CA PRO A 228 -3.53 1.78 -11.00
C PRO A 228 -4.09 2.80 -10.00
N PHE A 229 -3.45 3.96 -9.89
CA PHE A 229 -3.85 5.09 -9.04
C PHE A 229 -4.07 4.72 -7.57
N GLN A 230 -3.32 3.74 -7.06
CA GLN A 230 -3.36 3.33 -5.66
C GLN A 230 -2.05 3.73 -4.97
N GLY A 231 -2.15 4.54 -3.92
CA GLY A 231 -1.01 4.87 -3.08
C GLY A 231 -0.76 3.74 -2.08
N ARG A 232 0.50 3.34 -1.95
CA ARG A 232 0.92 2.17 -1.17
C ARG A 232 2.10 2.49 -0.28
N GLY A 233 2.38 1.63 0.69
CA GLY A 233 3.51 1.82 1.61
C GLY A 233 3.90 0.56 2.37
N ALA A 234 4.78 0.74 3.34
CA ALA A 234 5.19 -0.28 4.29
C ALA A 234 5.08 0.31 5.70
N THR A 235 3.85 0.47 6.17
CA THR A 235 3.56 1.01 7.51
C THR A 235 4.02 0.03 8.59
N GLU A 236 4.44 0.57 9.72
CA GLU A 236 4.90 -0.17 10.90
C GLU A 236 3.88 0.00 12.02
N LEU A 237 3.54 -1.12 12.67
CA LEU A 237 2.70 -1.16 13.86
C LEU A 237 3.41 -1.98 14.93
N ASP A 238 3.72 -1.34 16.05
CA ASP A 238 4.39 -1.99 17.16
C ASP A 238 3.37 -2.49 18.18
N VAL A 239 3.34 -3.80 18.40
CA VAL A 239 2.55 -4.40 19.48
C VAL A 239 3.27 -4.22 20.81
N LEU A 240 4.61 -4.26 20.78
CA LEU A 240 5.51 -4.08 21.91
C LEU A 240 6.82 -3.48 21.39
N GLU A 241 7.19 -2.32 21.92
CA GLU A 241 8.59 -1.89 22.06
C GLU A 241 8.89 -1.61 23.53
N GLY A 242 9.97 -2.18 24.04
CA GLY A 242 10.22 -2.19 25.48
C GLY A 242 11.65 -1.91 25.85
N ALA A 243 11.83 -1.55 27.12
CA ALA A 243 13.12 -1.39 27.72
C ALA A 243 13.05 -1.77 29.20
N VAL A 244 13.93 -2.68 29.60
CA VAL A 244 14.14 -3.01 31.01
C VAL A 244 15.44 -2.39 31.47
N THR A 245 15.40 -1.66 32.57
CA THR A 245 16.61 -1.04 33.14
C THR A 245 17.59 -2.08 33.69
N ASN A 246 18.78 -1.65 34.10
CA ASN A 246 19.78 -2.52 34.71
C ASN A 246 19.34 -3.08 36.08
N ASP A 247 18.54 -2.34 36.84
CA ASP A 247 18.02 -2.81 38.12
C ASP A 247 16.66 -3.53 38.00
N GLY A 248 16.07 -3.53 36.80
CA GLY A 248 14.77 -4.13 36.50
C GLY A 248 13.58 -3.23 36.84
N ASN A 249 13.83 -2.10 37.49
CA ASN A 249 12.79 -1.17 37.93
C ASN A 249 12.66 0.03 37.00
N HIS A 250 11.56 0.76 37.07
CA HIS A 250 11.35 1.97 36.26
C HIS A 250 11.42 1.69 34.75
N SER A 251 11.02 0.49 34.35
CA SER A 251 11.04 0.00 32.98
C SER A 251 9.79 0.46 32.23
N TYR A 252 9.80 0.38 30.90
CA TYR A 252 8.64 0.77 30.09
C TYR A 252 8.35 -0.21 28.96
N VAL A 253 7.11 -0.17 28.50
CA VAL A 253 6.64 -0.85 27.30
C VAL A 253 5.61 0.01 26.59
N VAL A 254 5.77 0.17 25.28
CA VAL A 254 4.92 1.00 24.42
C VAL A 254 4.43 0.22 23.22
N GLY A 255 3.27 0.60 22.70
CA GLY A 255 2.75 0.16 21.42
C GLY A 255 2.59 1.40 20.55
N SER A 256 2.80 1.25 19.24
CA SER A 256 3.12 2.38 18.38
C SER A 256 2.61 2.21 16.95
N LEU A 257 2.37 3.34 16.28
CA LEU A 257 2.08 3.45 14.85
C LEU A 257 3.04 4.46 14.24
N GLN A 258 3.79 4.05 13.23
CA GLN A 258 4.55 4.95 12.37
C GLN A 258 3.69 5.30 11.15
N LEU A 259 3.56 6.59 10.85
CA LEU A 259 2.61 7.09 9.86
C LEU A 259 3.19 8.22 9.03
N SER A 260 3.13 8.08 7.71
CA SER A 260 3.34 9.16 6.74
C SER A 260 2.13 9.35 5.82
N PRO A 261 1.84 10.59 5.40
CA PRO A 261 2.47 11.82 5.85
C PRO A 261 2.01 12.21 7.27
N GLY A 262 2.96 12.61 8.11
CA GLY A 262 2.70 13.10 9.47
C GLY A 262 2.16 14.52 9.46
N ILE A 263 1.72 15.01 10.63
CA ILE A 263 1.11 16.33 10.68
C ILE A 263 2.15 17.45 10.57
N PRO A 264 1.77 18.62 10.04
CA PRO A 264 2.67 19.77 9.94
C PRO A 264 3.22 20.22 11.31
N PRO A 265 4.47 20.71 11.40
CA PRO A 265 5.08 21.17 12.65
C PRO A 265 4.26 22.20 13.44
N TYR A 266 3.47 23.02 12.74
CA TYR A 266 2.58 24.01 13.36
C TYR A 266 1.58 23.41 14.36
N PHE A 267 1.12 22.17 14.12
CA PHE A 267 0.16 21.48 14.97
C PHE A 267 0.82 20.59 16.04
N ARG A 268 2.15 20.48 16.02
CA ARG A 268 2.89 19.62 16.96
C ARG A 268 3.00 20.27 18.34
N PRO A 269 3.03 19.48 19.41
CA PRO A 269 3.41 19.99 20.71
C PRO A 269 4.85 20.54 20.66
N PRO A 270 5.22 21.48 21.55
CA PRO A 270 6.61 21.90 21.68
C PRO A 270 7.53 20.69 21.92
N MET A 271 8.79 20.77 21.50
CA MET A 271 9.78 19.73 21.80
C MET A 271 9.78 19.40 23.30
N PHE A 272 9.70 18.12 23.64
CA PHE A 272 9.62 17.59 25.01
C PHE A 272 8.35 17.99 25.80
N GLY A 273 7.33 18.52 25.11
CA GLY A 273 6.00 18.79 25.65
C GLY A 273 5.01 17.67 25.33
N PHE A 274 4.08 17.42 26.24
CA PHE A 274 2.97 16.50 25.99
C PHE A 274 1.91 17.16 25.08
N PRO A 275 1.20 16.37 24.24
CA PRO A 275 0.04 16.86 23.51
C PRO A 275 -0.98 17.51 24.46
N THR A 276 -1.51 18.66 24.06
CA THR A 276 -2.62 19.28 24.81
C THR A 276 -3.93 18.55 24.49
N THR A 277 -4.84 18.51 25.45
CA THR A 277 -6.18 17.91 25.26
C THR A 277 -7.07 18.73 24.33
N SER A 278 -6.72 20.00 24.11
CA SER A 278 -7.44 20.93 23.23
C SER A 278 -6.58 22.15 22.89
N GLY A 279 -6.72 22.70 21.69
CA GLY A 279 -6.10 23.97 21.29
C GLY A 279 -4.69 23.81 20.75
N THR A 280 -3.84 24.83 20.89
CA THR A 280 -2.45 24.79 20.39
C THR A 280 -1.68 23.63 21.02
N GLY A 281 -0.95 22.87 20.20
CA GLY A 281 -0.21 21.67 20.64
C GLY A 281 -1.06 20.40 20.73
N GLN A 282 -2.31 20.43 20.26
CA GLN A 282 -3.12 19.24 20.05
C GLN A 282 -2.66 18.54 18.77
N TRP A 283 -1.91 17.45 18.94
CA TRP A 283 -1.20 16.77 17.87
C TRP A 283 -2.17 15.98 16.96
N TYR A 284 -2.87 15.00 17.55
CA TYR A 284 -3.90 14.21 16.88
C TYR A 284 -5.19 14.26 17.71
N ASN A 285 -6.33 14.30 17.03
CA ASN A 285 -7.64 14.32 17.68
C ASN A 285 -8.12 12.89 17.95
N GLY A 286 -8.94 12.70 18.98
CA GLY A 286 -9.61 11.40 19.21
C GLY A 286 -8.70 10.27 19.74
N LEU A 287 -7.48 10.58 20.18
CA LEU A 287 -6.65 9.61 20.90
C LEU A 287 -7.30 9.26 22.24
N SER A 288 -7.37 7.97 22.54
CA SER A 288 -7.93 7.44 23.79
C SER A 288 -6.83 6.75 24.60
N PHE A 289 -6.81 6.99 25.90
CA PHE A 289 -5.76 6.53 26.80
C PHE A 289 -6.36 5.79 28.00
N GLY A 290 -5.68 4.74 28.42
CA GLY A 290 -6.11 3.85 29.49
C GLY A 290 -6.06 4.52 30.86
N PRO A 291 -7.01 4.21 31.76
CA PRO A 291 -6.95 4.69 33.13
C PRO A 291 -5.73 4.08 33.86
N PRO A 292 -5.29 4.68 34.98
CA PRO A 292 -4.33 4.04 35.88
C PRO A 292 -4.77 2.64 36.30
N VAL A 293 -3.86 1.69 36.26
CA VAL A 293 -4.10 0.28 36.63
C VAL A 293 -3.55 0.02 38.03
N PRO A 294 -4.32 -0.57 38.96
CA PRO A 294 -3.80 -0.87 40.30
C PRO A 294 -2.51 -1.70 40.27
N GLY A 295 -1.46 -1.21 40.94
CA GLY A 295 -0.15 -1.87 40.95
C GLY A 295 0.78 -1.50 39.79
N ILE A 296 0.27 -0.80 38.77
CA ILE A 296 1.04 -0.16 37.72
C ILE A 296 0.88 1.34 37.96
N SER A 297 1.96 2.03 38.32
CA SER A 297 1.90 3.44 38.73
C SER A 297 1.39 4.39 37.64
N THR A 298 1.25 3.92 36.39
CA THR A 298 0.79 4.71 35.25
C THR A 298 -0.33 4.04 34.46
N GLY A 299 -1.35 4.81 34.06
CA GLY A 299 -2.26 4.41 32.98
C GLY A 299 -1.55 4.44 31.63
N GLY A 300 -2.25 4.12 30.55
CA GLY A 300 -1.65 4.32 29.24
C GLY A 300 -1.49 5.80 29.00
N PHE A 301 -0.26 6.27 28.84
CA PHE A 301 -0.02 7.69 28.61
C PHE A 301 0.65 7.92 27.29
N ALA A 302 0.41 9.13 26.83
CA ALA A 302 1.17 9.76 25.79
C ALA A 302 2.66 9.85 26.19
N ASN A 303 3.58 9.16 25.50
CA ASN A 303 4.98 9.12 25.92
C ASN A 303 5.79 10.30 25.34
N ASN A 304 6.44 11.09 26.22
CA ASN A 304 7.25 12.28 25.86
C ASN A 304 8.44 11.99 24.92
N GLY A 305 8.81 10.71 24.75
CA GLY A 305 9.86 10.31 23.81
C GLY A 305 9.37 9.98 22.40
N TRP A 306 8.17 9.43 22.24
CA TRP A 306 7.86 8.65 21.03
C TRP A 306 6.76 9.30 20.19
N TYR A 307 6.87 10.63 20.04
CA TYR A 307 5.95 11.46 19.27
C TYR A 307 6.68 12.24 18.20
N GLY A 308 6.62 11.69 16.99
CA GLY A 308 7.32 12.21 15.83
C GLY A 308 8.82 11.85 15.85
N PRO A 309 9.46 11.69 14.69
CA PRO A 309 10.90 11.53 14.64
C PRO A 309 11.58 12.77 15.28
N PRO A 310 12.76 12.63 15.89
CA PRO A 310 13.57 13.75 16.39
C PRO A 310 14.06 14.71 15.27
N TRP A 311 13.62 14.51 14.02
CA TRP A 311 14.03 15.28 12.86
C TRP A 311 13.27 16.60 12.79
N GLY A 312 13.72 17.58 13.57
CA GLY A 312 13.68 19.00 13.26
C GLY A 312 12.31 19.64 12.96
N ALA A 313 12.15 20.89 13.40
CA ALA A 313 11.01 21.73 13.02
C ALA A 313 10.96 22.09 11.51
N ASP A 314 11.80 21.47 10.67
CA ASP A 314 12.08 21.88 9.29
C ASP A 314 11.32 21.03 8.24
N CYS A 315 10.50 20.06 8.67
CA CYS A 315 9.68 19.29 7.74
C CYS A 315 8.37 20.00 7.39
N PRO A 316 8.11 20.37 6.12
CA PRO A 316 6.91 21.13 5.76
C PRO A 316 5.63 20.26 5.79
N THR A 317 5.51 19.26 4.90
CA THR A 317 4.36 18.34 4.81
C THR A 317 4.79 16.97 4.25
N GLY A 318 4.86 15.92 5.07
CA GLY A 318 5.19 14.58 4.52
C GLY A 318 6.01 13.65 5.40
N CYS A 319 6.75 14.20 6.36
CA CYS A 319 7.60 13.40 7.22
C CYS A 319 6.82 12.41 8.05
N PRO A 320 7.45 11.29 8.43
CA PRO A 320 6.80 10.33 9.31
C PRO A 320 6.48 10.93 10.67
N ASP A 321 5.44 10.42 11.30
CA ASP A 321 5.21 10.50 12.73
C ASP A 321 5.29 9.10 13.34
N ALA A 322 5.69 9.02 14.60
CA ALA A 322 5.50 7.82 15.42
C ALA A 322 4.52 8.21 16.53
N LEU A 323 3.33 7.61 16.58
CA LEU A 323 2.37 7.82 17.66
C LEU A 323 2.50 6.65 18.61
N SER A 324 2.65 6.92 19.92
CA SER A 324 2.89 5.86 20.89
C SER A 324 2.14 6.06 22.20
N GLY A 325 1.71 4.96 22.79
CA GLY A 325 1.16 4.90 24.14
C GLY A 325 1.64 3.65 24.86
N GLY A 326 1.78 3.72 26.18
CA GLY A 326 2.36 2.62 26.94
C GLY A 326 2.26 2.77 28.44
N PHE A 327 2.77 1.76 29.13
CA PHE A 327 2.99 1.77 30.57
C PHE A 327 4.46 2.04 30.85
N VAL A 328 4.70 2.87 31.85
CA VAL A 328 6.04 3.18 32.36
C VAL A 328 6.10 2.77 33.83
N GLU A 329 7.28 2.92 34.45
CA GLU A 329 7.46 2.64 35.88
C GLU A 329 7.14 1.18 36.27
N LEU A 330 7.35 0.25 35.33
CA LEU A 330 7.18 -1.18 35.53
C LEU A 330 8.42 -1.82 36.14
N ASN A 331 8.21 -2.81 37.03
CA ASN A 331 9.30 -3.44 37.79
C ASN A 331 9.36 -4.96 37.60
N ASP A 332 8.63 -5.50 36.63
CA ASP A 332 8.40 -6.94 36.49
C ASP A 332 8.45 -7.44 35.04
N LEU A 333 8.79 -6.59 34.05
CA LEU A 333 8.89 -6.93 32.62
C LEU A 333 9.90 -8.03 32.31
N ASP A 334 11.02 -8.11 33.04
CA ASP A 334 12.00 -9.20 32.93
C ASP A 334 11.66 -10.38 33.84
N SER A 335 10.77 -10.16 34.81
CA SER A 335 10.54 -11.06 35.91
C SER A 335 9.42 -12.05 35.64
N ARG A 336 8.45 -11.72 34.78
CA ARG A 336 7.34 -12.59 34.41
C ARG A 336 6.93 -12.42 32.94
N TYR A 337 6.10 -13.32 32.45
CA TYR A 337 5.45 -13.15 31.16
C TYR A 337 4.32 -12.14 31.25
N TRP A 338 4.24 -11.32 30.22
CA TRP A 338 3.17 -10.37 29.93
C TRP A 338 2.49 -10.76 28.62
N THR A 339 1.20 -10.48 28.53
CA THR A 339 0.42 -10.62 27.30
C THR A 339 0.33 -9.26 26.63
N TYR A 340 0.67 -9.19 25.35
CA TYR A 340 0.67 -7.97 24.54
C TYR A 340 -0.28 -8.16 23.37
N THR A 341 -1.37 -7.41 23.36
CA THR A 341 -2.44 -7.55 22.37
C THR A 341 -2.62 -6.24 21.61
N MET A 342 -2.73 -6.35 20.29
CA MET A 342 -3.16 -5.26 19.42
C MET A 342 -4.39 -5.70 18.64
N GLU A 343 -5.46 -4.94 18.77
CA GLU A 343 -6.70 -5.08 17.99
C GLU A 343 -6.69 -4.00 16.91
N TRP A 344 -6.95 -4.39 15.65
CA TRP A 344 -7.01 -3.42 14.58
C TRP A 344 -7.99 -3.73 13.47
N LYS A 345 -8.54 -2.66 12.89
CA LYS A 345 -9.34 -2.66 11.67
C LYS A 345 -8.74 -1.68 10.70
N THR A 346 -8.45 -2.13 9.48
CA THR A 346 -7.80 -1.32 8.46
C THR A 346 -8.74 -0.32 7.77
N GLY A 347 -8.17 0.59 7.00
CA GLY A 347 -8.88 1.51 6.12
C GLY A 347 -9.26 2.86 6.73
N PRO A 348 -10.00 3.69 5.98
CA PRO A 348 -10.27 5.10 6.32
C PRO A 348 -11.27 5.30 7.47
N ASN A 349 -11.95 4.22 7.88
CA ASN A 349 -12.87 4.13 9.03
C ASN A 349 -12.36 3.08 10.05
N GLY A 350 -11.06 2.78 9.98
CA GLY A 350 -10.38 1.79 10.81
C GLY A 350 -10.12 2.28 12.24
N HIS A 351 -9.56 1.40 13.06
CA HIS A 351 -9.07 1.74 14.39
C HIS A 351 -7.91 0.82 14.81
N LEU A 352 -7.12 1.28 15.78
CA LEU A 352 -6.06 0.55 16.46
C LEU A 352 -6.27 0.65 17.97
N SER A 353 -6.02 -0.42 18.71
CA SER A 353 -6.13 -0.45 20.17
C SER A 353 -5.12 -1.44 20.75
N TRP A 354 -4.47 -1.05 21.85
CA TRP A 354 -3.48 -1.87 22.54
C TRP A 354 -3.94 -2.25 23.94
N TYR A 355 -3.65 -3.49 24.33
CA TYR A 355 -3.97 -4.05 25.63
C TYR A 355 -2.79 -4.85 26.17
N TYR A 356 -2.33 -4.54 27.38
CA TYR A 356 -1.26 -5.28 28.05
C TYR A 356 -1.81 -5.97 29.30
N ASP A 357 -1.68 -7.29 29.38
CA ASP A 357 -2.36 -8.16 30.35
C ASP A 357 -3.87 -7.88 30.43
N GLY A 358 -4.49 -7.60 29.28
CA GLY A 358 -5.92 -7.28 29.18
C GLY A 358 -6.29 -5.87 29.65
N HIS A 359 -5.34 -5.06 30.13
CA HIS A 359 -5.57 -3.66 30.47
C HIS A 359 -5.46 -2.79 29.23
N PHE A 360 -6.50 -1.99 28.97
CA PHE A 360 -6.49 -1.01 27.89
C PHE A 360 -5.34 -0.01 28.09
N VAL A 361 -4.47 0.09 27.10
CA VAL A 361 -3.33 1.00 27.08
C VAL A 361 -3.75 2.27 26.36
N TRP A 362 -4.02 2.18 25.07
CA TRP A 362 -4.42 3.34 24.28
C TRP A 362 -5.03 2.89 22.94
N ALA A 363 -5.70 3.81 22.28
CA ALA A 363 -6.34 3.59 20.99
C ALA A 363 -6.41 4.87 20.16
N MET A 364 -6.60 4.66 18.87
CA MET A 364 -6.94 5.69 17.91
C MET A 364 -7.89 5.14 16.86
N ALA A 365 -8.72 6.00 16.31
CA ALA A 365 -9.52 5.71 15.13
C ALA A 365 -8.96 6.48 13.91
N ALA A 366 -9.24 6.03 12.70
CA ALA A 366 -8.72 6.64 11.47
C ALA A 366 -9.10 8.13 11.31
N GLU A 367 -10.18 8.55 11.96
CA GLU A 367 -10.63 9.95 12.04
C GLU A 367 -9.60 10.87 12.72
N ALA A 368 -8.68 10.31 13.51
CA ALA A 368 -7.55 11.05 14.07
C ALA A 368 -6.65 11.62 12.97
N PHE A 369 -6.59 10.99 11.79
CA PHE A 369 -5.67 11.34 10.71
C PHE A 369 -6.32 12.16 9.59
N GLY A 370 -7.08 13.19 9.99
CA GLY A 370 -7.74 14.11 9.08
C GLY A 370 -6.77 14.92 8.20
N GLU A 371 -7.34 15.70 7.27
CA GLU A 371 -6.58 16.64 6.45
C GLU A 371 -6.08 17.83 7.29
N TYR A 372 -4.87 18.30 7.00
CA TYR A 372 -4.30 19.51 7.60
C TYR A 372 -3.84 20.46 6.50
N SER A 373 -4.07 21.76 6.68
CA SER A 373 -3.63 22.79 5.75
C SER A 373 -2.92 23.92 6.49
N VAL A 374 -1.72 24.29 6.02
CA VAL A 374 -0.96 25.44 6.51
C VAL A 374 -0.89 26.47 5.39
N CYS A 375 -1.31 27.70 5.65
CA CYS A 375 -1.33 28.76 4.64
C CYS A 375 -0.46 29.94 5.05
N ALA A 376 0.23 30.53 4.07
CA ALA A 376 1.01 31.76 4.22
C ALA A 376 0.64 32.78 3.13
N ASP A 377 0.61 34.05 3.50
CA ASP A 377 0.46 35.15 2.55
C ASP A 377 1.82 35.53 1.95
N ARG A 378 2.00 35.31 0.64
CA ARG A 378 3.19 35.74 -0.09
C ARG A 378 2.79 36.66 -1.24
N GLY A 379 3.13 37.95 -1.11
CA GLY A 379 2.84 38.95 -2.14
C GLY A 379 1.35 39.20 -2.40
N GLY A 380 0.48 38.98 -1.39
CA GLY A 380 -0.98 39.12 -1.53
C GLY A 380 -1.68 37.91 -2.13
N VAL A 381 -0.95 36.81 -2.38
CA VAL A 381 -1.51 35.50 -2.73
C VAL A 381 -1.39 34.59 -1.51
N LYS A 382 -2.50 33.94 -1.18
CA LYS A 382 -2.56 32.92 -0.12
C LYS A 382 -2.09 31.59 -0.71
N GLU A 383 -0.89 31.18 -0.35
CA GLU A 383 -0.34 29.86 -0.68
C GLU A 383 -0.62 28.91 0.48
N CYS A 384 -1.14 27.71 0.19
CA CYS A 384 -1.42 26.70 1.21
C CYS A 384 -0.72 25.39 0.85
N THR A 385 -0.16 24.71 1.84
CA THR A 385 0.34 23.34 1.74
C THR A 385 -0.58 22.42 2.52
N ARG A 386 -0.83 21.23 1.96
CA ARG A 386 -1.82 20.28 2.47
C ARG A 386 -1.15 18.97 2.87
N THR A 387 -1.60 18.41 3.98
CA THR A 387 -1.36 17.02 4.36
C THR A 387 -2.67 16.26 4.16
N PRO A 388 -2.73 15.26 3.27
CA PRO A 388 -3.96 14.55 2.94
C PRO A 388 -4.48 13.76 4.14
N LYS A 389 -5.74 13.29 4.06
CA LYS A 389 -6.27 12.32 5.02
C LYS A 389 -5.47 11.00 4.90
N ARG A 390 -5.03 10.45 6.03
CA ARG A 390 -4.38 9.13 6.09
C ARG A 390 -5.40 8.08 6.52
N GLN A 391 -4.98 6.82 6.52
CA GLN A 391 -5.81 5.70 6.95
C GLN A 391 -5.02 4.74 7.83
N ILE A 392 -5.75 3.90 8.57
CA ILE A 392 -5.14 2.71 9.17
C ILE A 392 -4.69 1.82 8.00
N PRO A 393 -3.42 1.36 7.97
CA PRO A 393 -2.85 0.74 6.80
C PRO A 393 -3.62 -0.51 6.35
N GLU A 394 -3.89 -0.61 5.06
CA GLU A 394 -4.55 -1.77 4.43
C GLU A 394 -3.57 -2.78 3.83
N GLU A 395 -2.27 -2.51 3.97
CA GLU A 395 -1.20 -3.38 3.49
C GLU A 395 -1.23 -4.75 4.19
N PRO A 396 -1.03 -5.87 3.47
CA PRO A 396 -0.74 -7.15 4.12
C PRO A 396 0.53 -7.01 4.96
N MET A 397 0.46 -7.38 6.23
CA MET A 397 1.55 -7.19 7.18
C MET A 397 2.18 -8.51 7.60
N SER A 398 3.50 -8.52 7.67
CA SER A 398 4.31 -9.62 8.21
C SER A 398 4.68 -9.36 9.66
N ILE A 399 4.84 -10.42 10.45
CA ILE A 399 5.23 -10.37 11.85
C ILE A 399 6.76 -10.30 11.96
N VAL A 400 7.25 -9.47 12.88
CA VAL A 400 8.68 -9.34 13.21
C VAL A 400 8.88 -9.44 14.72
N MET A 401 9.90 -10.19 15.12
CA MET A 401 10.33 -10.33 16.52
C MET A 401 11.84 -10.20 16.60
N ASN A 402 12.35 -9.28 17.42
CA ASN A 402 13.79 -9.07 17.55
C ASN A 402 14.18 -8.47 18.90
N THR A 403 15.47 -8.48 19.18
CA THR A 403 16.09 -7.62 20.20
C THR A 403 17.15 -6.76 19.53
N ALA A 404 16.86 -5.49 19.29
CA ALA A 404 17.85 -4.55 18.76
C ALA A 404 18.79 -4.04 19.85
N ILE A 405 19.92 -3.48 19.44
CA ILE A 405 20.75 -2.57 20.24
C ILE A 405 20.95 -1.33 19.38
N GLY A 406 20.26 -0.25 19.73
CA GLY A 406 20.16 0.96 18.92
C GLY A 406 19.98 2.21 19.78
N THR A 407 20.00 3.37 19.16
CA THR A 407 20.20 4.66 19.85
C THR A 407 19.08 5.08 20.77
N TRP A 408 17.81 4.80 20.42
CA TRP A 408 16.68 5.39 21.13
C TRP A 408 16.56 4.88 22.57
N ASN A 409 16.88 3.61 22.82
CA ASN A 409 16.92 3.06 24.17
C ASN A 409 18.28 3.27 24.90
N GLY A 410 18.99 4.35 24.55
CA GLY A 410 20.31 4.69 25.08
C GLY A 410 21.49 3.91 24.47
N GLY A 411 21.21 2.98 23.54
CA GLY A 411 22.19 2.27 22.71
C GLY A 411 23.39 1.71 23.47
N LYS A 412 24.56 1.77 22.83
CA LYS A 412 25.79 1.20 23.39
C LYS A 412 26.14 1.78 24.76
N THR A 413 25.78 3.04 25.01
CA THR A 413 26.10 3.75 26.25
C THR A 413 25.23 3.34 27.43
N ALA A 414 24.06 2.74 27.19
CA ALA A 414 23.18 2.24 28.25
C ALA A 414 23.54 0.82 28.73
N LEU A 415 24.33 0.08 27.94
CA LEU A 415 24.82 -1.26 28.30
C LEU A 415 25.82 -1.17 29.46
N ASP A 416 25.57 -1.89 30.54
CA ASP A 416 26.41 -1.85 31.74
C ASP A 416 27.54 -2.90 31.76
N GLY A 417 27.60 -3.76 30.75
CA GLY A 417 28.58 -4.84 30.65
C GLY A 417 28.35 -6.01 31.62
N LYS A 418 27.29 -6.00 32.42
CA LYS A 418 27.00 -7.02 33.45
C LYS A 418 25.83 -7.91 33.07
N HIS A 419 24.82 -7.38 32.39
CA HIS A 419 23.61 -8.12 32.02
C HIS A 419 23.78 -8.87 30.68
N TRP A 420 24.78 -9.74 30.60
CA TRP A 420 25.06 -10.58 29.43
C TRP A 420 25.05 -12.08 29.79
N PRO A 421 24.60 -12.97 28.89
CA PRO A 421 23.83 -12.65 27.69
C PRO A 421 22.40 -12.21 28.05
N ALA A 422 21.82 -11.31 27.25
CA ALA A 422 20.41 -10.96 27.37
C ALA A 422 19.54 -12.00 26.69
N LYS A 423 18.37 -12.29 27.26
CA LYS A 423 17.46 -13.32 26.78
C LYS A 423 16.04 -12.76 26.73
N PHE A 424 15.50 -12.64 25.54
CA PHE A 424 14.11 -12.30 25.31
C PHE A 424 13.34 -13.57 24.99
N PHE A 425 12.29 -13.87 25.77
CA PHE A 425 11.50 -15.08 25.60
C PHE A 425 10.10 -14.74 25.07
N VAL A 426 9.69 -15.43 24.00
CA VAL A 426 8.33 -15.36 23.44
C VAL A 426 7.72 -16.76 23.57
N ASP A 427 6.71 -16.87 24.43
CA ASP A 427 5.98 -18.12 24.70
C ASP A 427 5.07 -18.48 23.52
N TYR A 428 4.27 -17.51 23.06
CA TYR A 428 3.45 -17.70 21.86
C TYR A 428 3.23 -16.40 21.11
N VAL A 429 2.82 -16.57 19.85
CA VAL A 429 2.14 -15.55 19.04
C VAL A 429 0.89 -16.16 18.43
N ARG A 430 -0.22 -15.42 18.46
CA ARG A 430 -1.52 -15.84 17.92
C ARG A 430 -2.18 -14.69 17.17
N VAL A 431 -2.82 -15.01 16.05
CA VAL A 431 -3.57 -14.06 15.23
C VAL A 431 -4.99 -14.56 15.04
N TYR A 432 -5.95 -13.65 15.21
CA TYR A 432 -7.38 -13.94 15.13
C TYR A 432 -8.07 -12.98 14.17
N GLN A 433 -9.03 -13.49 13.39
CA GLN A 433 -9.84 -12.68 12.49
C GLN A 433 -11.31 -13.12 12.56
N ASP A 434 -12.21 -12.16 12.38
CA ASP A 434 -13.65 -12.42 12.17
C ASP A 434 -13.89 -12.96 10.76
N VAL A 435 -13.21 -12.37 9.78
CA VAL A 435 -13.16 -12.80 8.38
C VAL A 435 -11.71 -13.08 8.01
N GLU A 436 -11.42 -14.33 7.65
CA GLU A 436 -10.07 -14.77 7.29
C GLU A 436 -9.58 -14.02 6.04
N ASN A 437 -8.47 -13.29 6.20
CA ASN A 437 -7.77 -12.54 5.16
C ASN A 437 -6.26 -12.68 5.40
N VAL A 438 -5.72 -13.80 4.91
CA VAL A 438 -4.34 -14.25 5.15
C VAL A 438 -3.63 -14.57 3.83
N GLY A 439 -2.37 -14.15 3.73
CA GLY A 439 -1.52 -14.29 2.56
C GLY A 439 -0.91 -12.95 2.16
N CYS A 440 0.27 -13.00 1.55
CA CYS A 440 1.08 -11.82 1.28
C CYS A 440 0.73 -11.07 -0.02
N ASP A 441 -0.08 -11.67 -0.91
CA ASP A 441 -0.44 -11.11 -2.22
C ASP A 441 -1.97 -10.96 -2.42
N PRO A 442 -2.67 -10.17 -1.57
CA PRO A 442 -4.12 -9.99 -1.67
C PRO A 442 -4.49 -9.26 -2.98
N PRO A 443 -5.65 -9.59 -3.60
CA PRO A 443 -6.03 -9.05 -4.91
C PRO A 443 -6.18 -7.51 -4.95
N ASN A 444 -6.53 -6.89 -3.82
CA ASN A 444 -6.67 -5.43 -3.68
C ASN A 444 -5.40 -4.74 -3.18
N TYR A 445 -4.41 -5.48 -2.67
CA TYR A 445 -3.13 -4.96 -2.19
C TYR A 445 -1.97 -5.89 -2.62
N PRO A 446 -1.82 -6.21 -3.91
CA PRO A 446 -0.81 -7.17 -4.37
C PRO A 446 0.60 -6.68 -4.07
N THR A 447 1.51 -7.61 -3.84
CA THR A 447 2.94 -7.34 -3.54
C THR A 447 3.90 -8.25 -4.28
N ALA A 448 3.49 -9.47 -4.67
CA ALA A 448 4.42 -10.52 -5.10
C ALA A 448 5.23 -10.11 -6.34
N THR A 449 4.55 -9.68 -7.40
CA THR A 449 5.20 -9.24 -8.65
C THR A 449 6.10 -8.03 -8.42
N TYR A 450 5.68 -7.08 -7.57
CA TYR A 450 6.49 -5.92 -7.25
C TYR A 450 7.80 -6.32 -6.55
N ILE A 451 7.71 -7.20 -5.55
CA ILE A 451 8.87 -7.70 -4.81
C ILE A 451 9.80 -8.49 -5.76
N ASP A 452 9.26 -9.37 -6.59
CA ASP A 452 10.05 -10.19 -7.54
C ASP A 452 10.80 -9.32 -8.54
N LYS A 453 10.17 -8.26 -9.07
CA LYS A 453 10.81 -7.30 -9.97
C LYS A 453 11.93 -6.50 -9.31
N HIS A 454 11.89 -6.37 -8.00
CA HIS A 454 12.83 -5.58 -7.20
C HIS A 454 13.63 -6.43 -6.21
N ALA A 455 13.81 -7.74 -6.50
CA ALA A 455 14.35 -8.72 -5.54
C ALA A 455 15.69 -8.29 -4.90
N SER A 456 16.54 -7.56 -5.63
CA SER A 456 17.82 -7.06 -5.11
C SER A 456 17.69 -6.07 -3.94
N TRP A 457 16.51 -5.50 -3.70
CA TRP A 457 16.26 -4.60 -2.59
C TRP A 457 15.90 -5.32 -1.29
N TYR A 458 15.45 -6.57 -1.39
CA TYR A 458 14.90 -7.35 -0.27
C TYR A 458 15.90 -8.35 0.31
N GLY A 459 17.09 -8.50 -0.30
CA GLY A 459 18.04 -9.55 0.06
C GLY A 459 17.61 -10.93 -0.42
N GLU A 460 18.10 -11.99 0.24
CA GLU A 460 17.74 -13.37 -0.11
C GLU A 460 16.25 -13.62 0.09
N PRO A 461 15.55 -14.27 -0.87
CA PRO A 461 14.13 -14.56 -0.74
C PRO A 461 13.85 -15.43 0.49
N ALA A 462 12.72 -15.20 1.16
CA ALA A 462 12.29 -16.05 2.27
C ALA A 462 11.77 -17.38 1.72
N LEU A 463 12.43 -18.48 2.08
CA LEU A 463 12.12 -19.83 1.60
C LEU A 463 11.73 -20.75 2.77
N PRO A 464 10.78 -21.70 2.57
CA PRO A 464 9.78 -21.65 1.49
C PRO A 464 8.91 -20.38 1.60
N ARG A 465 8.35 -19.93 0.48
CA ARG A 465 7.37 -18.83 0.49
C ARG A 465 6.05 -19.31 1.10
N GLY A 466 5.23 -18.38 1.57
CA GLY A 466 3.96 -18.73 2.19
C GLY A 466 3.01 -19.47 1.26
N SER A 467 2.95 -19.05 0.00
CA SER A 467 2.14 -19.68 -1.06
C SER A 467 2.56 -21.13 -1.37
N GLU A 468 3.76 -21.55 -0.96
CA GLU A 468 4.26 -22.91 -1.13
C GLU A 468 3.91 -23.83 0.05
N THR A 469 3.56 -23.25 1.20
CA THR A 469 3.33 -24.00 2.45
C THR A 469 1.86 -24.07 2.81
N CYS A 470 1.16 -22.94 2.77
CA CYS A 470 -0.26 -22.84 3.09
C CYS A 470 -0.97 -21.95 2.07
N PRO A 471 -2.17 -22.32 1.60
CA PRO A 471 -2.90 -21.52 0.64
C PRO A 471 -3.29 -20.16 1.25
N SER A 472 -3.09 -19.08 0.50
CA SER A 472 -3.68 -17.79 0.81
C SER A 472 -5.20 -17.88 0.78
N LYS A 473 -5.86 -17.11 1.64
CA LYS A 473 -7.32 -16.99 1.69
C LYS A 473 -7.69 -15.51 1.77
N TYR A 474 -8.48 -15.07 0.80
CA TYR A 474 -8.91 -13.69 0.68
C TYR A 474 -10.44 -13.62 0.65
N PRO A 475 -11.05 -12.67 1.38
CA PRO A 475 -12.50 -12.54 1.39
C PRO A 475 -13.02 -11.99 0.05
N PRO A 476 -14.30 -12.23 -0.30
CA PRO A 476 -14.91 -11.65 -1.49
C PRO A 476 -14.79 -10.12 -1.56
N SER A 477 -14.77 -9.44 -0.41
CA SER A 477 -14.57 -7.99 -0.31
C SER A 477 -13.22 -7.54 -0.86
N ALA A 478 -12.15 -8.32 -0.69
CA ALA A 478 -10.84 -8.02 -1.26
C ALA A 478 -10.89 -8.05 -2.80
N HIS A 479 -11.52 -9.07 -3.38
CA HIS A 479 -11.70 -9.16 -4.84
C HIS A 479 -12.59 -8.04 -5.39
N ALA A 480 -13.68 -7.71 -4.68
CA ALA A 480 -14.58 -6.62 -5.06
C ALA A 480 -13.88 -5.26 -5.01
N HIS A 481 -13.07 -5.00 -3.99
CA HIS A 481 -12.29 -3.77 -3.87
C HIS A 481 -11.27 -3.66 -5.01
N ALA A 482 -10.55 -4.74 -5.34
CA ALA A 482 -9.63 -4.75 -6.48
C ALA A 482 -10.33 -4.42 -7.81
N ALA A 483 -11.52 -4.98 -8.03
CA ALA A 483 -12.32 -4.70 -9.22
C ALA A 483 -12.80 -3.24 -9.26
N ALA A 484 -13.19 -2.68 -8.11
CA ALA A 484 -13.58 -1.27 -7.99
C ALA A 484 -12.42 -0.32 -8.33
N ILE A 485 -11.21 -0.59 -7.84
CA ILE A 485 -10.00 0.20 -8.17
C ILE A 485 -9.76 0.18 -9.68
N LYS A 486 -9.79 -1.01 -10.31
CA LYS A 486 -9.61 -1.14 -11.76
C LYS A 486 -10.68 -0.41 -12.56
N ALA A 487 -11.94 -0.45 -12.11
CA ALA A 487 -13.03 0.27 -12.75
C ALA A 487 -12.86 1.80 -12.63
N ALA A 488 -12.48 2.31 -11.46
CA ALA A 488 -12.18 3.72 -11.23
C ALA A 488 -11.03 4.21 -12.13
N ALA A 489 -10.01 3.38 -12.33
CA ALA A 489 -8.89 3.71 -13.20
C ALA A 489 -9.28 3.93 -14.68
N VAL A 490 -10.30 3.22 -15.18
CA VAL A 490 -10.81 3.46 -16.54
C VAL A 490 -11.41 4.86 -16.66
N VAL A 491 -12.13 5.31 -15.63
CA VAL A 491 -12.70 6.66 -15.57
C VAL A 491 -11.58 7.69 -15.48
N GLU A 492 -10.63 7.51 -14.57
CA GLU A 492 -9.50 8.43 -14.36
C GLU A 492 -8.65 8.61 -15.63
N ARG A 493 -8.34 7.51 -16.35
CA ARG A 493 -7.64 7.57 -17.65
C ARG A 493 -8.41 8.39 -18.68
N SER A 494 -9.73 8.25 -18.70
CA SER A 494 -10.60 9.00 -19.62
C SER A 494 -10.57 10.50 -19.30
N LEU A 495 -10.70 10.86 -18.01
CA LEU A 495 -10.61 12.25 -17.55
C LEU A 495 -9.25 12.88 -17.88
N ARG A 496 -8.14 12.17 -17.60
CA ARG A 496 -6.79 12.65 -17.94
C ARG A 496 -6.61 12.81 -19.45
N ALA A 497 -7.16 11.92 -20.26
CA ALA A 497 -7.10 12.04 -21.72
C ALA A 497 -7.84 13.30 -22.21
N GLU A 498 -9.02 13.59 -21.67
CA GLU A 498 -9.79 14.80 -21.99
C GLU A 498 -9.05 16.08 -21.57
N GLN A 499 -8.46 16.10 -20.37
CA GLN A 499 -7.65 17.23 -19.89
C GLN A 499 -6.42 17.46 -20.77
N ASN A 500 -5.75 16.38 -21.20
CA ASN A 500 -4.60 16.46 -22.11
C ASN A 500 -5.00 17.01 -23.48
N LEU A 501 -6.13 16.57 -24.04
CA LEU A 501 -6.70 17.11 -25.28
C LEU A 501 -7.02 18.61 -25.16
N ALA A 502 -7.64 19.03 -24.06
CA ALA A 502 -7.96 20.43 -23.80
C ALA A 502 -6.68 21.31 -23.66
N THR A 503 -5.67 20.78 -22.98
CA THR A 503 -4.37 21.45 -22.81
C THR A 503 -3.63 21.58 -24.13
N ALA A 504 -3.58 20.51 -24.93
CA ALA A 504 -2.99 20.52 -26.27
C ALA A 504 -3.71 21.50 -27.21
N ALA A 505 -5.05 21.53 -27.17
CA ALA A 505 -5.84 22.50 -27.93
C ALA A 505 -5.53 23.95 -27.53
N THR A 506 -5.33 24.21 -26.23
CA THR A 506 -4.95 25.53 -25.71
C THR A 506 -3.54 25.94 -26.13
N ALA A 507 -2.58 25.02 -26.09
CA ALA A 507 -1.22 25.25 -26.56
C ALA A 507 -1.19 25.56 -28.07
N LEU A 508 -1.90 24.78 -28.89
CA LEU A 508 -2.03 25.02 -30.33
C LEU A 508 -2.65 26.39 -30.64
N ARG A 509 -3.66 26.82 -29.87
CA ARG A 509 -4.26 28.17 -30.01
C ARG A 509 -3.25 29.28 -29.67
N LYS A 510 -2.45 29.11 -28.62
CA LYS A 510 -1.39 30.08 -28.25
C LYS A 510 -0.31 30.16 -29.33
N ASP A 511 0.10 29.03 -29.90
CA ASP A 511 1.11 28.99 -30.97
C ASP A 511 0.58 29.59 -32.28
N ALA A 512 -0.69 29.32 -32.63
CA ALA A 512 -1.34 29.97 -33.76
C ALA A 512 -1.40 31.50 -33.58
N ALA A 513 -1.78 31.97 -32.39
CA ALA A 513 -1.80 33.40 -32.06
C ALA A 513 -0.40 34.05 -32.15
N LYS A 514 0.65 33.37 -31.66
CA LYS A 514 2.05 33.82 -31.81
C LYS A 514 2.47 33.92 -33.27
N LYS A 515 2.15 32.91 -34.09
CA LYS A 515 2.45 32.91 -35.54
C LYS A 515 1.73 34.03 -36.29
N VAL A 516 0.45 34.26 -36.00
CA VAL A 516 -0.31 35.39 -36.57
C VAL A 516 0.32 36.72 -36.15
N SER A 517 0.69 36.87 -34.87
CA SER A 517 1.35 38.08 -34.38
C SER A 517 2.73 38.30 -35.02
N SER A 518 3.51 37.25 -35.27
CA SER A 518 4.80 37.37 -35.96
C SER A 518 4.66 37.70 -37.45
N VAL A 519 3.62 37.19 -38.11
CA VAL A 519 3.30 37.55 -39.50
C VAL A 519 2.85 39.01 -39.61
N LEU A 520 2.06 39.48 -38.64
CA LEU A 520 1.64 40.89 -38.56
C LEU A 520 2.82 41.82 -38.20
N ALA A 521 3.77 41.38 -37.38
CA ALA A 521 4.99 42.14 -37.06
C ALA A 521 6.03 42.15 -38.20
N GLY A 522 6.04 41.11 -39.05
CA GLY A 522 6.92 40.99 -40.22
C GLY A 522 6.43 41.71 -41.48
N ALA A 523 5.24 42.33 -41.46
CA ALA A 523 4.67 43.09 -42.57
C ALA A 523 4.47 44.58 -42.21
N PRO A 524 5.53 45.40 -42.05
CA PRO A 524 5.36 46.83 -41.76
C PRO A 524 4.75 47.65 -42.93
N HIS A 525 4.54 47.08 -44.12
CA HIS A 525 4.15 47.82 -45.33
C HIS A 525 2.96 47.24 -46.11
N ALA A 526 1.90 46.80 -45.42
CA ALA A 526 0.62 46.48 -46.08
C ALA A 526 -0.62 47.05 -45.38
N LEU A 527 -0.45 48.03 -44.48
CA LEU A 527 -1.56 48.76 -43.84
C LEU A 527 -1.36 50.27 -44.03
N SER A 528 -1.31 50.70 -45.29
CA SER A 528 -1.34 52.11 -45.70
C SER A 528 -2.17 52.24 -46.99
N ALA A 529 -3.39 51.71 -46.98
CA ALA A 529 -4.37 51.99 -48.05
C ALA A 529 -5.80 51.66 -47.60
N ALA A 530 -6.25 52.22 -46.47
CA ALA A 530 -7.68 52.28 -46.13
C ALA A 530 -7.94 53.32 -45.02
N ALA A 531 -7.45 54.54 -45.19
CA ALA A 531 -7.76 55.66 -44.31
C ALA A 531 -8.15 56.89 -45.14
N THR A 532 -9.15 56.74 -46.02
CA THR A 532 -10.01 57.84 -46.51
C THR A 532 -11.10 57.26 -47.41
N LEU A 533 -12.26 56.95 -46.83
CA LEU A 533 -13.56 57.19 -47.46
C LEU A 533 -14.64 57.03 -46.37
N GLU A 534 -14.89 58.12 -45.64
CA GLU A 534 -16.21 58.30 -45.06
C GLU A 534 -17.21 58.56 -46.20
N ARG A 535 -18.42 58.00 -46.04
CA ARG A 535 -19.64 58.14 -46.85
C ARG A 535 -19.81 57.16 -48.02
N GLY A 536 -20.43 56.04 -47.67
CA GLY A 536 -21.64 55.55 -48.34
C GLY A 536 -21.46 54.88 -49.69
N THR A 537 -21.24 53.56 -49.70
CA THR A 537 -21.92 52.62 -50.62
C THR A 537 -21.65 51.18 -50.17
N ALA A 538 -22.70 50.37 -50.09
CA ALA A 538 -22.60 48.93 -49.87
C ALA A 538 -22.10 48.25 -51.16
N ILE A 539 -21.09 47.39 -51.06
CA ILE A 539 -20.76 46.41 -52.10
C ILE A 539 -20.58 45.05 -51.41
N HIS A 540 -21.57 44.18 -51.66
CA HIS A 540 -21.49 42.75 -51.40
C HIS A 540 -20.45 42.11 -52.35
N LEU A 541 -19.52 41.32 -51.83
CA LEU A 541 -18.92 40.23 -52.59
C LEU A 541 -19.26 38.91 -51.91
N ALA A 542 -20.17 38.17 -52.54
CA ALA A 542 -20.53 36.82 -52.19
C ALA A 542 -19.50 35.85 -52.79
N LEU A 543 -19.05 34.88 -52.00
CA LEU A 543 -18.60 33.59 -52.52
C LEU A 543 -19.42 32.50 -51.83
N ASN A 544 -20.26 31.88 -52.65
CA ASN A 544 -21.21 30.84 -52.30
C ASN A 544 -20.46 29.49 -52.15
N PRO A 545 -20.91 28.59 -51.25
CA PRO A 545 -20.36 27.25 -51.11
C PRO A 545 -21.03 26.30 -52.11
N THR A 546 -20.26 25.40 -52.73
CA THR A 546 -20.58 23.99 -53.12
C THR A 546 -19.93 23.55 -54.43
N SER A 547 -18.83 22.78 -54.31
CA SER A 547 -18.45 21.62 -55.15
C SER A 547 -17.22 20.98 -54.50
N ALA A 548 -17.36 19.98 -53.63
CA ALA A 548 -17.58 18.56 -53.93
C ALA A 548 -16.44 17.88 -54.72
N ALA A 549 -15.66 17.07 -53.98
CA ALA A 549 -15.17 15.74 -54.32
C ALA A 549 -14.12 15.53 -55.46
N LYS A 550 -12.85 15.43 -55.05
CA LYS A 550 -11.77 14.47 -55.48
C LYS A 550 -10.48 14.98 -54.80
N GLN A 551 -9.79 14.30 -53.90
CA GLN A 551 -9.24 12.94 -53.97
C GLN A 551 -9.08 12.36 -52.55
N VAL A 552 -9.63 11.18 -52.35
CA VAL A 552 -9.09 10.14 -51.45
C VAL A 552 -8.41 9.14 -52.38
N SER A 553 -7.07 9.04 -52.29
CA SER A 553 -6.30 7.81 -52.53
C SER A 553 -4.82 8.08 -52.24
N ASP A 554 -4.35 7.44 -51.17
CA ASP A 554 -2.99 6.96 -50.92
C ASP A 554 -1.82 7.96 -50.74
N VAL A 555 -1.47 8.19 -49.48
CA VAL A 555 -0.07 8.36 -49.06
C VAL A 555 0.31 7.12 -48.24
N HIS A 556 0.80 6.12 -48.96
CA HIS A 556 1.80 5.19 -48.47
C HIS A 556 3.17 5.90 -48.54
N SER A 557 3.94 5.80 -47.45
CA SER A 557 5.41 5.63 -47.38
C SER A 557 6.26 6.18 -48.53
N GLY A 558 7.19 7.09 -48.22
CA GLY A 558 8.37 7.31 -49.07
C GLY A 558 9.02 8.67 -48.93
N LEU A 559 9.77 8.87 -47.84
CA LEU A 559 10.89 9.80 -47.81
C LEU A 559 12.01 9.28 -48.74
N PHE A 560 12.76 10.22 -49.34
CA PHE A 560 13.93 10.06 -50.21
C PHE A 560 13.60 9.60 -51.66
N ALA A 561 14.00 10.29 -52.73
CA ALA A 561 15.11 11.21 -52.92
C ALA A 561 14.84 12.19 -54.07
N GLY A 562 15.53 13.34 -54.03
CA GLY A 562 15.51 14.34 -55.10
C GLY A 562 16.50 14.07 -56.24
N ALA A 563 16.27 14.87 -57.28
CA ALA A 563 17.17 15.28 -58.36
C ALA A 563 17.48 14.29 -59.50
N TRP A 564 16.98 14.72 -60.66
CA TRP A 564 17.38 14.34 -62.01
C TRP A 564 18.84 14.71 -62.32
N PHE A 565 19.55 13.78 -62.99
CA PHE A 565 20.40 14.07 -64.15
C PHE A 565 20.34 12.89 -65.14
N ALA A 566 19.94 13.22 -66.38
CA ALA A 566 20.26 12.64 -67.69
C ALA A 566 20.49 11.11 -67.93
N GLN A 567 19.63 10.56 -68.81
CA GLN A 567 19.96 9.74 -70.02
C GLN A 567 20.32 8.23 -69.88
N PRO A 568 20.18 7.39 -70.95
CA PRO A 568 18.99 6.57 -71.18
C PRO A 568 19.30 5.05 -71.37
N THR A 569 18.28 4.19 -71.46
CA THR A 569 18.13 3.14 -72.50
C THR A 569 16.92 2.21 -72.23
N THR A 570 16.03 2.13 -73.24
CA THR A 570 15.34 0.94 -73.84
C THR A 570 15.03 -0.29 -72.96
N ALA A 571 13.90 -1.00 -73.04
CA ALA A 571 12.75 -1.01 -73.94
C ALA A 571 11.71 -2.05 -73.43
N ALA A 572 10.48 -1.92 -73.97
CA ALA A 572 9.45 -2.95 -74.25
C ALA A 572 8.77 -3.66 -73.04
N ALA A 573 7.47 -3.48 -72.79
CA ALA A 573 6.28 -3.94 -73.56
C ALA A 573 6.08 -5.48 -73.44
N ALA A 574 4.89 -6.06 -73.27
CA ALA A 574 3.49 -5.63 -73.38
C ALA A 574 2.56 -6.66 -72.70
N ALA A 575 1.31 -6.24 -72.43
CA ALA A 575 0.02 -6.92 -72.61
C ALA A 575 -0.26 -8.33 -72.01
N ALA A 576 -1.48 -8.76 -71.67
CA ALA A 576 -2.81 -8.21 -71.33
C ALA A 576 -3.77 -9.44 -71.30
N THR A 577 -5.03 -9.20 -70.88
CA THR A 577 -6.26 -10.04 -71.03
C THR A 577 -6.41 -11.28 -70.12
N THR A 578 -7.57 -11.73 -69.61
CA THR A 578 -9.02 -11.35 -69.51
C THR A 578 -9.73 -12.43 -68.67
N THR A 579 -10.88 -12.15 -68.01
CA THR A 579 -12.21 -12.86 -68.08
C THR A 579 -13.06 -12.82 -66.79
N ALA A 580 -14.38 -13.08 -66.93
CA ALA A 580 -15.53 -12.65 -66.11
C ALA A 580 -16.53 -13.79 -65.72
N GLY A 581 -17.56 -13.46 -64.93
CA GLY A 581 -18.90 -14.13 -64.80
C GLY A 581 -19.29 -14.56 -63.36
N SER A 582 -20.55 -14.67 -62.86
CA SER A 582 -21.95 -14.30 -63.25
C SER A 582 -22.98 -14.85 -62.22
N GLY A 583 -24.16 -14.21 -62.01
CA GLY A 583 -25.51 -14.78 -61.62
C GLY A 583 -25.92 -14.85 -60.12
N GLY A 584 -27.17 -14.64 -59.61
CA GLY A 584 -28.49 -14.21 -60.11
C GLY A 584 -29.67 -14.46 -59.08
N GLN A 585 -30.72 -13.59 -59.12
CA GLN A 585 -32.17 -13.69 -58.69
C GLN A 585 -32.62 -13.82 -57.20
N GLN A 586 -33.85 -13.51 -56.73
CA GLN A 586 -34.92 -12.47 -56.91
C GLN A 586 -36.15 -12.89 -56.02
N LEU A 587 -36.87 -11.96 -55.33
CA LEU A 587 -38.36 -11.86 -55.16
C LEU A 587 -38.82 -10.98 -53.96
N SER A 588 -40.07 -10.52 -54.02
CA SER A 588 -40.61 -9.20 -53.59
C SER A 588 -41.91 -9.25 -52.74
N ALA A 589 -42.19 -8.19 -51.96
CA ALA A 589 -43.47 -7.49 -51.67
C ALA A 589 -43.34 -6.73 -50.32
N GLY A 590 -43.79 -5.49 -50.04
CA GLY A 590 -44.61 -4.49 -50.73
C GLY A 590 -45.74 -3.99 -49.82
N PHE A 591 -45.61 -2.83 -49.15
CA PHE A 591 -46.68 -1.88 -48.75
C PHE A 591 -46.04 -0.59 -48.19
N GLY A 592 -46.55 0.60 -48.55
CA GLY A 592 -46.06 1.90 -48.08
C GLY A 592 -47.16 2.94 -47.91
N VAL A 593 -46.85 4.08 -47.27
CA VAL A 593 -47.46 5.45 -47.27
C VAL A 593 -46.49 6.31 -46.42
N ALA A 594 -45.73 7.32 -46.85
CA ALA A 594 -45.94 8.66 -47.45
C ALA A 594 -46.17 9.84 -46.45
N GLY A 595 -45.34 10.90 -46.60
CA GLY A 595 -45.49 12.27 -46.07
C GLY A 595 -44.40 12.69 -45.05
N GLY A 596 -43.68 13.81 -45.12
CA GLY A 596 -43.63 14.96 -46.03
C GLY A 596 -42.63 15.99 -45.45
N LEU A 597 -41.85 16.64 -46.32
CA LEU A 597 -40.89 17.72 -46.05
C LEU A 597 -41.58 19.09 -46.24
N ALA A 598 -41.33 20.10 -45.39
CA ALA A 598 -41.13 21.50 -45.81
C ALA A 598 -40.95 22.53 -44.65
N LEU A 599 -39.95 23.42 -44.86
CA LEU A 599 -39.88 24.86 -44.58
C LEU A 599 -39.79 25.39 -43.13
N VAL A 600 -38.66 26.06 -42.81
CA VAL A 600 -38.62 27.51 -42.50
C VAL A 600 -37.26 28.10 -42.89
N ALA A 601 -37.27 29.11 -43.76
CA ALA A 601 -36.22 30.11 -43.91
C ALA A 601 -36.89 31.50 -43.89
N ILE A 602 -36.29 32.46 -43.17
CA ILE A 602 -36.38 33.95 -43.15
C ILE A 602 -35.77 34.33 -41.78
N GLY A 603 -34.87 35.28 -41.56
CA GLY A 603 -34.26 36.38 -42.30
C GLY A 603 -33.36 37.13 -41.30
N ALA A 604 -32.50 38.00 -41.79
CA ALA A 604 -31.24 38.42 -41.16
C ALA A 604 -31.28 39.67 -40.23
N VAL A 605 -30.13 39.87 -39.55
CA VAL A 605 -29.52 41.12 -39.02
C VAL A 605 -29.98 41.63 -37.64
N GLY A 606 -29.12 41.44 -36.64
CA GLY A 606 -29.13 42.20 -35.38
C GLY A 606 -27.96 41.86 -34.44
N ALA A 607 -27.13 42.87 -34.14
CA ALA A 607 -26.24 43.00 -32.98
C ALA A 607 -24.83 42.34 -33.01
N PHE A 608 -23.86 43.08 -33.55
CA PHE A 608 -22.41 42.88 -33.33
C PHE A 608 -21.91 43.47 -31.99
N ALA A 609 -22.79 43.63 -30.99
CA ALA A 609 -22.45 44.08 -29.63
C ALA A 609 -22.69 43.02 -28.54
N THR A 610 -23.11 41.80 -28.93
CA THR A 610 -23.46 40.72 -27.99
C THR A 610 -22.34 39.68 -27.80
N VAL A 611 -21.26 39.73 -28.59
CA VAL A 611 -20.22 38.66 -28.64
C VAL A 611 -19.23 38.70 -27.47
N LEU A 612 -19.07 39.83 -26.78
CA LEU A 612 -18.21 39.92 -25.59
C LEU A 612 -18.95 39.61 -24.27
N ALA A 613 -20.29 39.75 -24.24
CA ALA A 613 -21.11 39.41 -23.08
C ALA A 613 -21.55 37.93 -23.08
N THR A 614 -21.87 37.35 -24.23
CA THR A 614 -22.21 35.91 -24.34
C THR A 614 -21.02 34.98 -24.12
N ARG A 615 -19.80 35.43 -24.42
CA ARG A 615 -18.58 34.64 -24.18
C ARG A 615 -18.25 34.45 -22.70
N ARG A 616 -18.46 35.50 -21.87
CA ARG A 616 -18.30 35.41 -20.40
C ARG A 616 -19.46 34.67 -19.71
N PHE A 617 -20.66 34.67 -20.30
CA PHE A 617 -21.82 33.96 -19.74
C PHE A 617 -21.79 32.47 -20.11
N SER A 618 -21.33 32.11 -21.32
CA SER A 618 -21.20 30.73 -21.80
C SER A 618 -20.06 29.95 -21.12
N GLU A 619 -18.92 30.59 -20.84
CA GLU A 619 -17.80 29.94 -20.11
C GLU A 619 -18.14 29.76 -18.62
N ARG A 620 -18.90 30.69 -18.02
CA ARG A 620 -19.41 30.54 -16.65
C ARG A 620 -20.52 29.49 -16.55
N SER A 621 -21.44 29.43 -17.51
CA SER A 621 -22.52 28.43 -17.49
C SER A 621 -22.02 27.02 -17.78
N ALA A 622 -20.98 26.86 -18.62
CA ALA A 622 -20.36 25.57 -18.86
C ALA A 622 -19.57 25.08 -17.63
N ALA A 623 -18.74 25.94 -17.03
CA ALA A 623 -18.00 25.60 -15.81
C ALA A 623 -18.93 25.30 -14.62
N GLN A 624 -20.04 26.04 -14.51
CA GLN A 624 -21.04 25.81 -13.47
C GLN A 624 -21.86 24.53 -13.73
N ALA A 625 -22.19 24.21 -14.98
CA ALA A 625 -22.81 22.93 -15.33
C ALA A 625 -21.86 21.73 -15.11
N THR A 626 -20.54 21.91 -15.27
CA THR A 626 -19.55 20.88 -14.93
C THR A 626 -19.43 20.69 -13.42
N LEU A 627 -19.42 21.77 -12.64
CA LEU A 627 -19.43 21.72 -11.17
C LEU A 627 -20.72 21.09 -10.61
N GLU A 628 -21.88 21.44 -11.18
CA GLU A 628 -23.18 20.85 -10.82
C GLU A 628 -23.22 19.35 -11.18
N ALA A 629 -22.66 18.95 -12.33
CA ALA A 629 -22.53 17.55 -12.70
C ALA A 629 -21.55 16.77 -11.81
N GLU A 630 -20.44 17.39 -11.39
CA GLU A 630 -19.48 16.82 -10.43
C GLU A 630 -20.11 16.66 -9.03
N GLU A 631 -20.89 17.63 -8.56
CA GLU A 631 -21.65 17.53 -7.31
C GLU A 631 -22.75 16.46 -7.38
N GLU A 632 -23.46 16.33 -8.51
CA GLU A 632 -24.45 15.28 -8.71
C GLU A 632 -23.80 13.88 -8.74
N LEU A 633 -22.65 13.72 -9.41
CA LEU A 633 -21.89 12.48 -9.43
C LEU A 633 -21.34 12.11 -8.05
N ARG A 634 -20.83 13.09 -7.30
CA ARG A 634 -20.32 12.90 -5.95
C ARG A 634 -21.43 12.57 -4.95
N SER A 635 -22.58 13.24 -5.06
CA SER A 635 -23.78 12.95 -4.29
C SER A 635 -24.33 11.56 -4.60
N ALA A 636 -24.33 11.14 -5.87
CA ALA A 636 -24.72 9.79 -6.28
C ALA A 636 -23.75 8.72 -5.74
N TYR A 637 -22.45 9.01 -5.73
CA TYR A 637 -21.43 8.15 -5.13
C TYR A 637 -21.63 8.00 -3.61
N ASP A 638 -21.76 9.11 -2.88
CA ASP A 638 -21.97 9.10 -1.43
C ASP A 638 -23.29 8.41 -1.04
N SER A 639 -24.36 8.63 -1.82
CA SER A 639 -25.65 7.93 -1.67
C SER A 639 -25.51 6.42 -1.83
N THR A 640 -24.77 5.98 -2.86
CA THR A 640 -24.55 4.56 -3.15
C THR A 640 -23.67 3.92 -2.08
N TYR A 641 -22.64 4.64 -1.62
CA TYR A 641 -21.75 4.19 -0.55
C TYR A 641 -22.48 4.09 0.80
N GLN A 642 -23.32 5.06 1.17
CA GLN A 642 -24.16 4.97 2.37
C GLN A 642 -25.27 3.91 2.27
N ALA A 643 -25.76 3.62 1.07
CA ALA A 643 -26.69 2.49 0.86
C ALA A 643 -25.97 1.15 1.07
N TYR A 644 -24.72 1.04 0.61
CA TYR A 644 -23.85 -0.11 0.84
C TYR A 644 -23.55 -0.30 2.34
N GLU A 645 -23.13 0.75 3.07
CA GLU A 645 -22.87 0.68 4.51
C GLU A 645 -24.12 0.32 5.33
N ARG A 646 -25.31 0.78 4.91
CA ARG A 646 -26.58 0.39 5.56
C ARG A 646 -26.94 -1.08 5.31
N MET A 647 -26.59 -1.65 4.16
CA MET A 647 -26.79 -3.08 3.91
C MET A 647 -25.80 -3.96 4.67
N GLU A 648 -24.57 -3.49 4.88
CA GLU A 648 -23.57 -4.17 5.71
C GLU A 648 -23.89 -4.06 7.20
N GLY A 649 -24.44 -2.93 7.68
CA GLY A 649 -24.89 -2.77 9.07
C GLY A 649 -26.21 -3.48 9.44
N LEU A 650 -26.91 -4.06 8.45
CA LEU A 650 -28.14 -4.84 8.63
C LEU A 650 -27.91 -6.37 8.52
N ARG A 651 -26.68 -6.78 8.19
CA ARG A 651 -26.20 -8.17 8.31
C ARG A 651 -25.52 -8.35 9.67
#